data_AF-A0ABD1H4A6-F1
#
_entry.id   AF-A0ABD1H4A6-F1
#
_cell.length_a   1.000
_cell.length_b   1.000
_cell.length_c   1.000
_cell.angle_alpha   90.00
_cell.angle_beta   90.00
_cell.angle_gamma   90.00
#
_symmetry.space_group_name_H-M   'P 1'
#
loop_
_entity.id
_entity.type
_entity.pdbx_description
1 polymer ?
#
loop_
_entity_poly.entity_id
_entity_poly.type
_entity_poly.pdbx_seq_one_letter_code
_entity_poly.pdbx_strand_id
1 'polypeptide(L)'
;MMMIGLLIILFVSINGVPLTDSSTLGVGYISRLLEIQDRERAPPSVQVAAAHTALNRLIPSHSSSFQFRIISKDNCGGEYCFKLSNYPAISHGGSPEIIISGTTGVEILSGLHWYLKYYCDSEITIKRPTPWSYYQNAISSSYTFVWWDWERWEKEIDWMALQGINLPLAFTGQEAIWQKVFQQNFNISAQDLDDFFGGPAFLAWSRMGNLHGWGGPLPQTWLDQQLEMQKRILDRMYEFGMNPVLPAFSGNVPAALTRVYPSAEITRLGNWFTVRSDPRWCCTYLLDATDPLFVEIGRAFITQQLAEYGRTSHIYNCDTFDENTPPVDDPEYISSLAAAIYKGMESGDDDAVWLMQGWLFTDDPFWKPPQMKALLHSVPLGKLVVLDLFAEVKPVWATSEQFYGVPYIWCMLHNFAGNIEMYGFVDSVGSGPVDARLSENSTMVGVGMSMEGIEQNPVVYDLMSEMAFRRDRVDAKTWIVSYVQRRYGKLVPSIQDAWKILHQTLYNCTDGLMDKNRDVIVSFPDVDPNSIFTSSRLSLPGSRRVTLSRAVDEQNSYDYTHPHLWYSTSEVIRALHLLIAGGDQLSESSTYRYDVVDLTRQALAKYANHLFVEVVGAYQAGDLRSVRRLSRKFLGLVDDMDTLLASHDGFLLGPWLESAKNLAQDDQQRKQFEWNARTQITMWFDNTDDEASLLRDYGNKYWSGMLRGYYGPRAAVYFKFMMQSLERGESFEVGEWRREWITLTNEWQSGGGGVFPTTSSGDALNTSRWLYEKYLKEQY
;
A
#
# COMPACT_ATOMS: atom_id res chain seq x y z
N MET A 1 62.80 -13.03 -61.17
CA MET A 1 61.81 -13.22 -62.25
C MET A 1 60.43 -13.23 -61.60
N MET A 2 59.62 -12.19 -61.86
CA MET A 2 58.15 -12.05 -61.66
C MET A 2 57.50 -12.51 -60.33
N MET A 3 57.01 -11.55 -59.53
CA MET A 3 55.59 -11.16 -59.38
C MET A 3 54.75 -12.06 -58.47
N ILE A 4 54.36 -11.54 -57.30
CA ILE A 4 52.98 -11.19 -56.86
C ILE A 4 53.09 -10.83 -55.37
N GLY A 5 52.76 -9.58 -55.03
CA GLY A 5 52.80 -9.09 -53.65
C GLY A 5 51.57 -9.55 -52.87
N LEU A 6 51.81 -10.28 -51.77
CA LEU A 6 50.81 -10.56 -50.75
C LEU A 6 50.56 -9.28 -49.92
N LEU A 7 49.33 -8.78 -49.95
CA LEU A 7 48.84 -7.84 -48.93
C LEU A 7 48.36 -8.68 -47.73
N ILE A 8 49.13 -8.68 -46.66
CA ILE A 8 48.72 -9.23 -45.36
C ILE A 8 47.88 -8.14 -44.67
N ILE A 9 46.56 -8.33 -44.63
CA ILE A 9 45.68 -7.56 -43.73
C ILE A 9 45.74 -8.25 -42.37
N LEU A 10 46.38 -7.59 -41.40
CA LEU A 10 46.28 -7.93 -39.98
C LEU A 10 44.81 -7.78 -39.55
N PHE A 11 44.11 -8.88 -39.35
CA PHE A 11 42.98 -8.90 -38.44
C PHE A 11 43.52 -8.87 -37.02
N VAL A 12 43.54 -7.68 -36.43
CA VAL A 12 43.62 -7.53 -34.97
C VAL A 12 42.34 -8.14 -34.41
N SER A 13 42.46 -9.30 -33.76
CA SER A 13 41.43 -9.84 -32.89
C SER A 13 41.20 -8.83 -31.77
N ILE A 14 40.21 -7.96 -31.94
CA ILE A 14 39.59 -7.25 -30.84
C ILE A 14 38.91 -8.35 -30.03
N ASN A 15 39.53 -8.73 -28.91
CA ASN A 15 38.85 -9.48 -27.86
C ASN A 15 37.59 -8.69 -27.53
N GLY A 16 36.44 -9.23 -27.92
CA GLY A 16 35.14 -8.70 -27.52
C GLY A 16 35.11 -8.68 -26.00
N VAL A 17 35.03 -7.47 -25.46
CA VAL A 17 34.61 -7.25 -24.07
C VAL A 17 33.24 -7.91 -23.93
N PRO A 18 32.99 -8.75 -22.91
CA PRO A 18 31.67 -9.31 -22.70
C PRO A 18 30.70 -8.15 -22.48
N LEU A 19 29.62 -8.13 -23.26
CA LEU A 19 28.49 -7.23 -23.01
C LEU A 19 27.82 -7.66 -21.69
N THR A 20 28.18 -6.91 -20.64
CA THR A 20 27.40 -6.57 -19.43
C THR A 20 26.78 -7.73 -18.63
N ASP A 21 27.53 -8.26 -17.66
CA ASP A 21 26.93 -8.81 -16.44
C ASP A 21 26.34 -7.64 -15.62
N SER A 22 25.06 -7.79 -15.25
CA SER A 22 24.32 -6.93 -14.32
C SER A 22 25.17 -6.56 -13.09
N SER A 23 25.10 -5.33 -12.58
CA SER A 23 25.89 -4.94 -11.39
C SER A 23 25.44 -5.77 -10.18
N THR A 24 26.27 -6.73 -9.78
CA THR A 24 26.07 -7.61 -8.61
C THR A 24 26.55 -6.96 -7.31
N LEU A 25 26.91 -5.67 -7.32
CA LEU A 25 27.54 -4.97 -6.20
C LEU A 25 26.70 -5.05 -4.92
N GLY A 26 25.43 -4.67 -5.00
CA GLY A 26 24.50 -4.76 -3.86
C GLY A 26 24.34 -6.18 -3.34
N VAL A 27 24.19 -7.16 -4.24
CA VAL A 27 24.03 -8.58 -3.90
C VAL A 27 25.29 -9.13 -3.20
N GLY A 28 26.47 -8.66 -3.59
CA GLY A 28 27.72 -8.98 -2.92
C GLY A 28 27.73 -8.56 -1.45
N TYR A 29 27.21 -7.36 -1.13
CA TYR A 29 27.15 -6.85 0.25
C TYR A 29 26.24 -7.66 1.17
N ILE A 30 25.15 -8.22 0.64
CA ILE A 30 24.18 -9.02 1.43
C ILE A 30 24.41 -10.54 1.34
N SER A 31 25.47 -10.98 0.64
CA SER A 31 25.73 -12.41 0.35
C SER A 31 25.76 -13.29 1.59
N ARG A 32 26.42 -12.86 2.67
CA ARG A 32 26.47 -13.58 3.95
C ARG A 32 25.07 -13.83 4.53
N LEU A 33 24.18 -12.84 4.48
CA LEU A 33 22.81 -13.00 4.96
C LEU A 33 22.04 -13.98 4.08
N LEU A 34 22.21 -13.94 2.75
CA LEU A 34 21.59 -14.89 1.83
C LEU A 34 22.04 -16.33 2.11
N GLU A 35 23.32 -16.55 2.44
CA GLU A 35 23.85 -17.87 2.83
C GLU A 35 23.23 -18.38 4.14
N ILE A 36 23.05 -17.50 5.13
CA ILE A 36 22.37 -17.83 6.40
C ILE A 36 20.92 -18.23 6.12
N GLN A 37 20.19 -17.42 5.35
CA GLN A 37 18.80 -17.68 4.97
C GLN A 37 18.64 -18.98 4.18
N ASP A 38 19.57 -19.30 3.28
CA ASP A 38 19.57 -20.57 2.55
C ASP A 38 19.77 -21.77 3.50
N ARG A 39 20.69 -21.64 4.46
CA ARG A 39 20.99 -22.70 5.45
C ARG A 39 19.82 -22.96 6.39
N GLU A 40 19.09 -21.92 6.77
CA GLU A 40 18.02 -21.99 7.77
C GLU A 40 16.62 -22.18 7.16
N ARG A 41 16.55 -22.31 5.84
CA ARG A 41 15.30 -22.55 5.12
C ARG A 41 14.65 -23.88 5.57
N ALA A 42 13.33 -23.91 5.53
CA ALA A 42 12.58 -25.14 5.81
C ALA A 42 13.05 -26.31 4.90
N PRO A 43 13.03 -27.56 5.39
CA PRO A 43 13.43 -28.70 4.59
C PRO A 43 12.63 -28.81 3.28
N PRO A 44 13.22 -29.34 2.19
CA PRO A 44 12.54 -29.51 0.90
C PRO A 44 11.16 -30.18 0.98
N SER A 45 11.00 -31.19 1.84
CA SER A 45 9.72 -31.89 2.03
C SER A 45 8.62 -31.00 2.61
N VAL A 46 8.98 -30.08 3.51
CA VAL A 46 8.04 -29.13 4.11
C VAL A 46 7.58 -28.12 3.06
N GLN A 47 8.51 -27.55 2.30
CA GLN A 47 8.20 -26.60 1.23
C GLN A 47 7.32 -27.20 0.13
N VAL A 48 7.60 -28.44 -0.29
CA VAL A 48 6.78 -29.16 -1.27
C VAL A 48 5.37 -29.44 -0.72
N ALA A 49 5.25 -29.85 0.54
CA ALA A 49 3.95 -30.09 1.17
C ALA A 49 3.12 -28.80 1.30
N ALA A 50 3.76 -27.68 1.67
CA ALA A 50 3.13 -26.37 1.72
C ALA A 50 2.61 -25.93 0.35
N ALA A 51 3.45 -26.06 -0.69
CA ALA A 51 3.06 -25.76 -2.07
C ALA A 51 1.89 -26.63 -2.57
N HIS A 52 1.87 -27.93 -2.25
CA HIS A 52 0.74 -28.80 -2.57
C HIS A 52 -0.54 -28.40 -1.83
N THR A 53 -0.42 -27.94 -0.58
CA THR A 53 -1.58 -27.49 0.20
C THR A 53 -2.18 -26.21 -0.42
N ALA A 54 -1.34 -25.26 -0.84
CA ALA A 54 -1.77 -24.07 -1.58
C ALA A 54 -2.40 -24.43 -2.93
N LEU A 55 -1.79 -25.34 -3.70
CA LEU A 55 -2.35 -25.86 -4.96
C LEU A 55 -3.74 -26.47 -4.75
N ASN A 56 -3.93 -27.27 -3.70
CA ASN A 56 -5.22 -27.89 -3.37
C ASN A 56 -6.29 -26.84 -3.02
N ARG A 57 -5.92 -25.71 -2.41
CA ARG A 57 -6.85 -24.61 -2.18
C ARG A 57 -7.18 -23.84 -3.47
N LEU A 58 -6.18 -23.66 -4.33
CA LEU A 58 -6.31 -22.87 -5.56
C LEU A 58 -7.12 -23.60 -6.64
N ILE A 59 -6.76 -24.84 -6.95
CA ILE A 59 -7.35 -25.65 -8.04
C ILE A 59 -7.47 -27.13 -7.62
N PRO A 60 -8.33 -27.46 -6.64
CA PRO A 60 -8.43 -28.82 -6.08
C PRO A 60 -8.72 -29.91 -7.12
N SER A 61 -9.47 -29.58 -8.18
CA SER A 61 -9.84 -30.53 -9.24
C SER A 61 -8.68 -30.92 -10.16
N HIS A 62 -7.58 -30.17 -10.15
CA HIS A 62 -6.43 -30.37 -11.04
C HIS A 62 -5.13 -30.60 -10.27
N SER A 63 -5.19 -30.73 -8.94
CA SER A 63 -3.98 -30.80 -8.13
C SER A 63 -3.11 -32.03 -8.44
N SER A 64 -3.74 -33.15 -8.84
CA SER A 64 -3.04 -34.36 -9.27
C SER A 64 -2.28 -34.21 -10.59
N SER A 65 -2.58 -33.18 -11.39
CA SER A 65 -1.85 -32.90 -12.64
C SER A 65 -0.47 -32.31 -12.40
N PHE A 66 -0.17 -31.84 -11.19
CA PHE A 66 1.09 -31.18 -10.87
C PHE A 66 1.98 -32.01 -9.95
N GLN A 67 3.26 -32.08 -10.27
CA GLN A 67 4.31 -32.60 -9.39
C GLN A 67 5.31 -31.50 -9.06
N PHE A 68 5.58 -31.30 -7.77
CA PHE A 68 6.51 -30.30 -7.28
C PHE A 68 7.84 -30.90 -6.82
N ARG A 69 8.94 -30.19 -7.09
CA ARG A 69 10.29 -30.58 -6.67
C ARG A 69 11.11 -29.38 -6.23
N ILE A 70 11.84 -29.51 -5.13
CA ILE A 70 12.88 -28.55 -4.75
C ILE A 70 14.20 -28.96 -5.40
N ILE A 71 14.93 -27.99 -5.96
CA ILE A 71 16.23 -28.17 -6.61
C ILE A 71 17.29 -27.21 -6.02
N SER A 72 18.57 -27.54 -6.18
CA SER A 72 19.67 -26.64 -5.78
C SER A 72 19.75 -25.43 -6.71
N LYS A 73 20.27 -24.30 -6.20
CA LYS A 73 20.66 -23.14 -7.01
C LYS A 73 21.69 -23.50 -8.09
N ASP A 74 22.49 -24.54 -7.91
CA ASP A 74 23.45 -25.00 -8.93
C ASP A 74 22.74 -25.41 -10.23
N ASN A 75 21.55 -26.02 -10.11
CA ASN A 75 20.71 -26.37 -11.26
C ASN A 75 20.15 -25.13 -11.97
N CYS A 76 20.25 -23.96 -11.35
CA CYS A 76 19.82 -22.66 -11.85
C CYS A 76 21.01 -21.73 -12.16
N GLY A 77 22.25 -22.22 -12.11
CA GLY A 77 23.45 -21.40 -12.30
C GLY A 77 23.71 -20.39 -11.18
N GLY A 78 23.44 -20.78 -9.93
CA GLY A 78 23.71 -19.98 -8.72
C GLY A 78 22.58 -19.03 -8.30
N GLU A 79 21.52 -18.91 -9.09
CA GLU A 79 20.39 -18.00 -8.84
C GLU A 79 19.14 -18.73 -8.34
N TYR A 80 18.20 -18.00 -7.74
CA TYR A 80 16.85 -18.50 -7.49
C TYR A 80 16.09 -18.67 -8.82
N CYS A 81 15.46 -19.82 -9.03
CA CYS A 81 14.74 -20.09 -10.27
C CYS A 81 13.62 -21.10 -10.10
N PHE A 82 12.70 -21.11 -11.06
CA PHE A 82 11.79 -22.21 -11.29
C PHE A 82 11.92 -22.77 -12.71
N LYS A 83 11.56 -24.04 -12.87
CA LYS A 83 11.55 -24.78 -14.11
C LYS A 83 10.19 -25.42 -14.33
N LEU A 84 9.66 -25.26 -15.52
CA LEU A 84 8.42 -25.90 -15.96
C LEU A 84 8.77 -26.95 -17.00
N SER A 85 8.25 -28.16 -16.86
CA SER A 85 8.36 -29.21 -17.87
C SER A 85 7.09 -30.05 -17.91
N ASN A 86 6.69 -30.47 -19.11
CA ASN A 86 5.59 -31.40 -19.30
C ASN A 86 6.09 -32.84 -19.19
N TYR A 87 5.26 -33.73 -18.65
CA TYR A 87 5.58 -35.14 -18.59
C TYR A 87 5.66 -35.73 -20.01
N PRO A 88 6.64 -36.60 -20.33
CA PRO A 88 6.68 -37.24 -21.63
C PRO A 88 5.40 -38.05 -21.89
N ALA A 89 4.84 -37.91 -23.10
CA ALA A 89 3.52 -38.37 -23.55
C ALA A 89 3.21 -39.88 -23.41
N ILE A 90 4.14 -40.67 -22.86
CA ILE A 90 4.01 -42.11 -22.63
C ILE A 90 3.93 -42.32 -21.11
N SER A 91 2.80 -42.04 -20.49
CA SER A 91 2.60 -42.39 -19.08
C SER A 91 1.17 -42.86 -18.82
N HIS A 92 1.06 -43.82 -17.90
CA HIS A 92 -0.19 -44.49 -17.52
C HIS A 92 -1.18 -43.50 -16.90
N GLY A 93 -2.49 -43.82 -16.97
CA GLY A 93 -3.54 -43.01 -16.36
C GLY A 93 -3.27 -42.77 -14.87
N GLY A 94 -3.23 -41.50 -14.47
CA GLY A 94 -2.93 -41.05 -13.10
C GLY A 94 -1.53 -40.47 -12.89
N SER A 95 -0.68 -40.39 -13.92
CA SER A 95 0.62 -39.69 -13.85
C SER A 95 0.44 -38.17 -13.85
N PRO A 96 1.30 -37.40 -13.16
CA PRO A 96 1.28 -35.94 -13.25
C PRO A 96 1.59 -35.49 -14.67
N GLU A 97 0.90 -34.46 -15.15
CA GLU A 97 1.05 -33.92 -16.49
C GLU A 97 2.15 -32.84 -16.54
N ILE A 98 2.34 -32.13 -15.43
CA ILE A 98 3.21 -30.95 -15.33
C ILE A 98 4.15 -31.13 -14.14
N ILE A 99 5.44 -30.92 -14.35
CA ILE A 99 6.46 -30.89 -13.30
C ILE A 99 6.92 -29.44 -13.11
N ILE A 100 6.85 -28.96 -11.88
CA ILE A 100 7.38 -27.66 -11.50
C ILE A 100 8.50 -27.88 -10.49
N SER A 101 9.71 -27.49 -10.87
CA SER A 101 10.87 -27.52 -9.97
C SER A 101 11.24 -26.10 -9.57
N GLY A 102 11.51 -25.84 -8.29
CA GLY A 102 11.89 -24.51 -7.80
C GLY A 102 13.02 -24.57 -6.78
N THR A 103 13.76 -23.48 -6.63
CA THR A 103 14.78 -23.35 -5.57
C THR A 103 14.18 -23.24 -4.17
N THR A 104 12.93 -22.77 -4.09
CA THR A 104 12.14 -22.63 -2.86
C THR A 104 10.68 -22.97 -3.12
N GLY A 105 9.86 -23.08 -2.05
CA GLY A 105 8.41 -23.20 -2.15
C GLY A 105 7.77 -22.01 -2.86
N VAL A 106 8.28 -20.79 -2.63
CA VAL A 106 7.88 -19.58 -3.37
C VAL A 106 8.14 -19.75 -4.87
N GLU A 107 9.33 -20.22 -5.27
CA GLU A 107 9.63 -20.41 -6.69
C GLU A 107 8.75 -21.50 -7.33
N ILE A 108 8.39 -22.56 -6.60
CA ILE A 108 7.43 -23.56 -7.07
C ILE A 108 6.08 -22.91 -7.36
N LEU A 109 5.53 -22.13 -6.43
CA LEU A 109 4.22 -21.50 -6.61
C LEU A 109 4.26 -20.36 -7.64
N SER A 110 5.36 -19.64 -7.76
CA SER A 110 5.57 -18.67 -8.84
C SER A 110 5.59 -19.37 -10.20
N GLY A 111 6.21 -20.56 -10.29
CA GLY A 111 6.15 -21.40 -11.48
C GLY A 111 4.74 -21.87 -11.81
N LEU A 112 3.96 -22.28 -10.80
CA LEU A 112 2.54 -22.61 -10.97
C LEU A 112 1.77 -21.41 -11.51
N HIS A 113 1.94 -20.24 -10.92
CA HIS A 113 1.27 -19.02 -11.35
C HIS A 113 1.68 -18.63 -12.78
N TRP A 114 2.96 -18.73 -13.13
CA TRP A 114 3.46 -18.51 -14.48
C TRP A 114 2.85 -19.47 -15.50
N TYR A 115 2.76 -20.76 -15.15
CA TYR A 115 2.11 -21.77 -16.00
C TYR A 115 0.65 -21.42 -16.25
N LEU A 116 -0.10 -21.02 -15.21
CA LEU A 116 -1.51 -20.63 -15.35
C LEU A 116 -1.69 -19.36 -16.18
N LYS A 117 -0.73 -18.42 -16.13
CA LYS A 117 -0.78 -17.17 -16.91
C LYS A 117 -0.44 -17.36 -18.38
N TYR A 118 0.54 -18.19 -18.69
CA TYR A 118 1.14 -18.22 -20.04
C TYR A 118 0.97 -19.53 -20.79
N TYR A 119 0.74 -20.65 -20.10
CA TYR A 119 0.80 -22.02 -20.62
C TYR A 119 2.12 -22.33 -21.36
N CYS A 120 2.72 -23.50 -21.13
CA CYS A 120 4.00 -23.85 -21.74
C CYS A 120 3.99 -25.30 -22.26
N ASP A 121 4.10 -25.48 -23.58
CA ASP A 121 4.22 -26.80 -24.24
C ASP A 121 5.65 -27.38 -24.20
N SER A 122 6.62 -26.65 -23.61
CA SER A 122 8.04 -27.00 -23.62
C SER A 122 8.72 -26.75 -22.26
N GLU A 123 9.93 -27.31 -22.09
CA GLU A 123 10.73 -27.08 -20.89
C GLU A 123 11.32 -25.66 -20.86
N ILE A 124 11.02 -24.91 -19.80
CA ILE A 124 11.55 -23.55 -19.60
C ILE A 124 12.16 -23.39 -18.21
N THR A 125 13.17 -22.52 -18.08
CA THR A 125 13.75 -22.10 -16.81
C THR A 125 13.66 -20.58 -16.69
N ILE A 126 13.00 -20.09 -15.63
CA ILE A 126 12.87 -18.66 -15.34
C ILE A 126 13.63 -18.37 -14.05
N LYS A 127 14.56 -17.43 -14.12
CA LYS A 127 15.42 -17.04 -12.98
C LYS A 127 15.04 -15.66 -12.47
N ARG A 128 15.20 -15.45 -11.16
CA ARG A 128 15.07 -14.13 -10.55
C ARG A 128 16.31 -13.28 -10.83
N PRO A 129 16.18 -12.06 -11.38
CA PRO A 129 17.30 -11.15 -11.57
C PRO A 129 17.86 -10.58 -10.25
N THR A 130 17.06 -10.56 -9.19
CA THR A 130 17.41 -10.08 -7.86
C THR A 130 16.96 -11.10 -6.79
N PRO A 131 17.66 -11.20 -5.65
CA PRO A 131 17.35 -12.22 -4.64
C PRO A 131 16.06 -11.96 -3.88
N TRP A 132 15.64 -10.70 -3.71
CA TRP A 132 14.48 -10.35 -2.89
C TRP A 132 13.31 -9.78 -3.68
N SER A 133 12.11 -10.20 -3.28
CA SER A 133 10.84 -9.59 -3.65
C SER A 133 10.07 -9.28 -2.37
N TYR A 134 9.98 -7.99 -2.08
CA TYR A 134 9.43 -7.43 -0.86
C TYR A 134 7.92 -7.15 -0.96
N TYR A 135 7.20 -7.27 0.15
CA TYR A 135 5.78 -6.93 0.20
C TYR A 135 5.38 -6.31 1.54
N GLN A 136 4.45 -5.35 1.44
CA GLN A 136 3.74 -4.60 2.47
C GLN A 136 4.40 -3.26 2.84
N ASN A 137 3.64 -2.42 3.53
CA ASN A 137 4.06 -1.22 4.22
C ASN A 137 3.72 -1.42 5.71
N ALA A 138 4.43 -0.76 6.62
CA ALA A 138 4.02 -0.74 8.03
C ALA A 138 2.55 -0.28 8.19
N ILE A 139 2.12 0.64 7.32
CA ILE A 139 0.77 1.23 7.30
C ILE A 139 -0.30 0.23 6.80
N SER A 140 0.05 -0.75 5.95
CA SER A 140 -0.89 -1.77 5.44
C SER A 140 -1.58 -2.56 6.56
N SER A 141 -0.86 -2.74 7.67
CA SER A 141 -1.38 -3.43 8.85
C SER A 141 -2.64 -2.78 9.43
N SER A 142 -2.82 -1.47 9.25
CA SER A 142 -3.98 -0.73 9.74
C SER A 142 -5.08 -0.64 8.68
N TYR A 143 -4.79 -0.25 7.44
CA TYR A 143 -5.84 -0.02 6.43
C TYR A 143 -6.40 -1.28 5.77
N THR A 144 -5.73 -2.42 5.92
CA THR A 144 -6.21 -3.66 5.30
C THR A 144 -6.23 -4.82 6.28
N PHE A 145 -5.12 -5.08 6.99
CA PHE A 145 -4.96 -6.38 7.67
C PHE A 145 -5.56 -6.44 9.06
N VAL A 146 -5.88 -5.29 9.68
CA VAL A 146 -6.26 -5.17 11.09
C VAL A 146 -7.39 -6.11 11.51
N TRP A 147 -8.35 -6.39 10.63
CA TRP A 147 -9.51 -7.23 10.95
C TRP A 147 -9.43 -8.63 10.36
N TRP A 148 -8.28 -9.05 9.84
CA TRP A 148 -8.13 -10.36 9.21
C TRP A 148 -8.11 -11.48 10.24
N ASP A 149 -8.90 -12.51 9.97
CA ASP A 149 -8.75 -13.81 10.60
C ASP A 149 -7.66 -14.64 9.90
N TRP A 150 -7.47 -15.87 10.38
CA TRP A 150 -6.49 -16.76 9.78
C TRP A 150 -6.82 -17.15 8.35
N GLU A 151 -8.11 -17.34 8.01
CA GLU A 151 -8.48 -17.78 6.67
C GLU A 151 -8.09 -16.72 5.63
N ARG A 152 -8.28 -15.44 5.96
CA ARG A 152 -7.85 -14.33 5.10
C ARG A 152 -6.32 -14.21 5.02
N TRP A 153 -5.61 -14.37 6.14
CA TRP A 153 -4.13 -14.38 6.16
C TRP A 153 -3.56 -15.54 5.35
N GLU A 154 -4.12 -16.74 5.46
CA GLU A 154 -3.65 -17.91 4.71
C GLU A 154 -3.81 -17.70 3.20
N LYS A 155 -4.92 -17.11 2.76
CA LYS A 155 -5.12 -16.71 1.35
C LYS A 155 -4.10 -15.67 0.90
N GLU A 156 -3.77 -14.70 1.75
CA GLU A 156 -2.76 -13.69 1.41
C GLU A 156 -1.37 -14.32 1.27
N ILE A 157 -0.97 -15.21 2.17
CA ILE A 157 0.36 -15.83 2.11
C ILE A 157 0.46 -16.79 0.91
N ASP A 158 -0.62 -17.49 0.54
CA ASP A 158 -0.69 -18.24 -0.72
C ASP A 158 -0.50 -17.30 -1.93
N TRP A 159 -1.20 -16.15 -1.93
CA TRP A 159 -1.05 -15.15 -2.98
C TRP A 159 0.38 -14.59 -3.04
N MET A 160 0.99 -14.27 -1.90
CA MET A 160 2.38 -13.83 -1.80
C MET A 160 3.32 -14.82 -2.48
N ALA A 161 3.16 -16.13 -2.20
CA ALA A 161 4.01 -17.16 -2.80
C ALA A 161 3.78 -17.30 -4.32
N LEU A 162 2.53 -17.19 -4.79
CA LEU A 162 2.18 -17.17 -6.23
C LEU A 162 2.76 -15.95 -6.95
N GLN A 163 2.83 -14.79 -6.28
CA GLN A 163 3.43 -13.56 -6.80
C GLN A 163 4.96 -13.52 -6.69
N GLY A 164 5.56 -14.54 -6.08
CA GLY A 164 7.00 -14.61 -5.90
C GLY A 164 7.54 -13.71 -4.78
N ILE A 165 6.72 -13.32 -3.81
CA ILE A 165 7.18 -12.63 -2.62
C ILE A 165 7.97 -13.58 -1.73
N ASN A 166 9.16 -13.16 -1.32
CA ASN A 166 10.01 -13.92 -0.40
C ASN A 166 10.56 -13.08 0.77
N LEU A 167 10.20 -11.80 0.85
CA LEU A 167 10.59 -10.89 1.93
C LEU A 167 9.38 -10.07 2.43
N PRO A 168 8.34 -10.69 3.04
CA PRO A 168 7.17 -9.98 3.55
C PRO A 168 7.42 -9.36 4.94
N LEU A 169 6.78 -8.24 5.26
CA LEU A 169 6.69 -7.77 6.65
C LEU A 169 5.79 -8.70 7.50
N ALA A 170 6.09 -8.81 8.79
CA ALA A 170 5.32 -9.60 9.74
C ALA A 170 5.22 -8.87 11.10
N PHE A 171 4.32 -7.90 11.19
CA PHE A 171 4.19 -6.97 12.33
C PHE A 171 3.03 -7.30 13.28
N THR A 172 2.24 -8.34 12.98
CA THR A 172 1.06 -8.73 13.75
C THR A 172 1.47 -9.06 15.20
N GLY A 173 0.70 -8.59 16.17
CA GLY A 173 0.91 -8.92 17.58
C GLY A 173 2.15 -8.33 18.27
N GLN A 174 2.90 -7.42 17.65
CA GLN A 174 4.11 -6.86 18.25
C GLN A 174 3.88 -6.13 19.59
N GLU A 175 2.66 -5.62 19.82
CA GLU A 175 2.28 -5.01 21.11
C GLU A 175 2.37 -6.01 22.27
N ALA A 176 2.12 -7.30 22.03
CA ALA A 176 2.27 -8.35 23.04
C ALA A 176 3.75 -8.59 23.41
N ILE A 177 4.67 -8.41 22.45
CA ILE A 177 6.11 -8.44 22.72
C ILE A 177 6.50 -7.23 23.56
N TRP A 178 6.03 -6.03 23.18
CA TRP A 178 6.28 -4.81 23.95
C TRP A 178 5.76 -4.89 25.39
N GLN A 179 4.54 -5.43 25.57
CA GLN A 179 3.99 -5.66 26.90
C GLN A 179 4.93 -6.53 27.76
N LYS A 180 5.42 -7.65 27.22
CA LYS A 180 6.35 -8.54 27.92
C LYS A 180 7.66 -7.84 28.26
N VAL A 181 8.27 -7.15 27.31
CA VAL A 181 9.53 -6.42 27.49
C VAL A 181 9.40 -5.38 28.61
N PHE A 182 8.40 -4.49 28.52
CA PHE A 182 8.24 -3.42 29.48
C PHE A 182 7.90 -3.91 30.89
N GLN A 183 7.08 -4.97 31.02
CA GLN A 183 6.74 -5.55 32.31
C GLN A 183 7.89 -6.33 32.95
N GLN A 184 8.60 -7.15 32.17
CA GLN A 184 9.60 -8.08 32.70
C GLN A 184 10.96 -7.42 32.92
N ASN A 185 11.32 -6.44 32.08
CA ASN A 185 12.66 -5.86 32.08
C ASN A 185 12.70 -4.43 32.63
N PHE A 186 11.61 -3.66 32.53
CA PHE A 186 11.63 -2.21 32.79
C PHE A 186 10.62 -1.74 33.85
N ASN A 187 10.00 -2.66 34.61
CA ASN A 187 9.11 -2.35 35.73
C ASN A 187 7.93 -1.41 35.37
N ILE A 188 7.40 -1.55 34.16
CA ILE A 188 6.21 -0.83 33.67
C ILE A 188 5.00 -1.74 33.84
N SER A 189 3.92 -1.25 34.45
CA SER A 189 2.70 -2.06 34.65
C SER A 189 1.88 -2.22 33.37
N ALA A 190 0.91 -3.15 33.35
CA ALA A 190 -0.04 -3.24 32.24
C ALA A 190 -0.81 -1.93 32.04
N GLN A 191 -1.25 -1.30 33.14
CA GLN A 191 -2.02 -0.06 33.12
C GLN A 191 -1.20 1.13 32.61
N ASP A 192 0.12 1.13 32.83
CA ASP A 192 1.01 2.14 32.25
C ASP A 192 1.08 2.07 30.72
N LEU A 193 0.66 0.96 30.11
CA LEU A 193 0.64 0.76 28.66
C LEU A 193 -0.73 1.05 28.03
N ASP A 194 -1.79 1.25 28.83
CA ASP A 194 -3.15 1.56 28.34
C ASP A 194 -3.18 2.84 27.50
N ASP A 195 -2.30 3.80 27.82
CA ASP A 195 -2.13 5.06 27.09
C ASP A 195 -0.98 5.01 26.07
N PHE A 196 -0.19 3.94 26.03
CA PHE A 196 0.95 3.82 25.10
C PHE A 196 0.51 3.32 23.73
N PHE A 197 -0.29 2.26 23.69
CA PHE A 197 -0.77 1.69 22.43
C PHE A 197 -2.00 2.43 21.91
N GLY A 198 -2.05 2.64 20.59
CA GLY A 198 -3.30 2.99 19.91
C GLY A 198 -4.31 1.84 19.90
N GLY A 199 -5.55 2.12 19.49
CA GLY A 199 -6.55 1.11 19.17
C GLY A 199 -6.17 0.32 17.92
N PRO A 200 -6.80 -0.85 17.66
CA PRO A 200 -6.38 -1.77 16.60
C PRO A 200 -6.17 -1.13 15.23
N ALA A 201 -7.10 -0.25 14.81
CA ALA A 201 -7.07 0.40 13.50
C ALA A 201 -6.03 1.51 13.37
N PHE A 202 -5.33 1.85 14.46
CA PHE A 202 -4.38 2.97 14.52
C PHE A 202 -2.96 2.53 14.90
N LEU A 203 -2.71 1.22 14.96
CA LEU A 203 -1.44 0.69 15.43
C LEU A 203 -0.26 1.05 14.54
N ALA A 204 -0.43 1.21 13.23
CA ALA A 204 0.66 1.62 12.35
C ALA A 204 1.31 2.94 12.82
N TRP A 205 0.50 3.97 13.05
CA TRP A 205 0.96 5.29 13.50
C TRP A 205 1.41 5.28 14.97
N SER A 206 0.84 4.41 15.80
CA SER A 206 1.33 4.22 17.16
C SER A 206 2.75 3.62 17.19
N ARG A 207 3.02 2.63 16.33
CA ARG A 207 4.34 1.98 16.17
C ARG A 207 5.39 2.94 15.64
N MET A 208 5.01 3.83 14.72
CA MET A 208 5.87 4.89 14.18
C MET A 208 6.02 6.11 15.12
N GLY A 209 5.40 6.07 16.31
CA GLY A 209 5.54 7.12 17.33
C GLY A 209 4.75 8.39 17.04
N ASN A 210 3.79 8.38 16.11
CA ASN A 210 2.99 9.55 15.78
C ASN A 210 1.86 9.80 16.80
N LEU A 211 1.24 8.73 17.31
CA LEU A 211 0.11 8.80 18.24
C LEU A 211 0.21 7.78 19.38
N HIS A 212 -0.57 8.00 20.44
CA HIS A 212 -0.73 7.07 21.55
C HIS A 212 -2.16 7.12 22.09
N GLY A 213 -2.66 6.02 22.66
CA GLY A 213 -3.98 5.93 23.32
C GLY A 213 -5.22 6.03 22.42
N TRP A 214 -5.15 6.67 21.24
CA TRP A 214 -6.31 6.91 20.37
C TRP A 214 -6.97 5.61 19.90
N GLY A 215 -8.27 5.46 20.19
CA GLY A 215 -9.06 4.26 19.90
C GLY A 215 -8.82 3.07 20.83
N GLY A 216 -7.87 3.19 21.77
CA GLY A 216 -7.55 2.21 22.80
C GLY A 216 -8.44 2.32 24.05
N PRO A 217 -8.06 1.67 25.16
CA PRO A 217 -6.89 0.79 25.29
C PRO A 217 -7.06 -0.53 24.53
N LEU A 218 -5.96 -1.23 24.24
CA LEU A 218 -6.01 -2.59 23.70
C LEU A 218 -6.42 -3.59 24.80
N PRO A 219 -7.48 -4.40 24.61
CA PRO A 219 -7.82 -5.43 25.58
C PRO A 219 -6.76 -6.55 25.56
N GLN A 220 -6.53 -7.22 26.70
CA GLN A 220 -5.57 -8.34 26.76
C GLN A 220 -5.91 -9.45 25.74
N THR A 221 -7.21 -9.69 25.49
CA THR A 221 -7.67 -10.65 24.48
C THR A 221 -7.15 -10.33 23.08
N TRP A 222 -7.01 -9.05 22.73
CA TRP A 222 -6.40 -8.64 21.46
C TRP A 222 -4.93 -9.03 21.43
N LEU A 223 -4.16 -8.71 22.47
CA LEU A 223 -2.73 -9.03 22.55
C LEU A 223 -2.48 -10.54 22.42
N ASP A 224 -3.27 -11.34 23.13
CA ASP A 224 -3.14 -12.80 23.11
C ASP A 224 -3.52 -13.39 21.74
N GLN A 225 -4.61 -12.93 21.12
CA GLN A 225 -5.05 -13.40 19.81
C GLN A 225 -4.09 -13.02 18.68
N GLN A 226 -3.59 -11.78 18.69
CA GLN A 226 -2.67 -11.31 17.65
C GLN A 226 -1.29 -11.96 17.79
N LEU A 227 -0.85 -12.26 19.00
CA LEU A 227 0.38 -13.03 19.22
C LEU A 227 0.29 -14.45 18.63
N GLU A 228 -0.84 -15.14 18.85
CA GLU A 228 -1.07 -16.45 18.25
C GLU A 228 -1.18 -16.36 16.72
N MET A 229 -1.88 -15.34 16.21
CA MET A 229 -1.97 -15.09 14.76
C MET A 229 -0.58 -14.93 14.13
N GLN A 230 0.29 -14.13 14.75
CA GLN A 230 1.64 -13.90 14.26
C GLN A 230 2.48 -15.18 14.19
N LYS A 231 2.40 -16.05 15.20
CA LYS A 231 3.10 -17.35 15.16
C LYS A 231 2.66 -18.18 13.96
N ARG A 232 1.35 -18.24 13.69
CA ARG A 232 0.81 -18.96 12.53
C ARG A 232 1.23 -18.32 11.20
N ILE A 233 1.27 -16.99 11.12
CA ILE A 233 1.76 -16.25 9.93
C ILE A 233 3.22 -16.63 9.67
N LEU A 234 4.08 -16.52 10.69
CA LEU A 234 5.50 -16.83 10.58
C LEU A 234 5.74 -18.28 10.16
N ASP A 235 5.08 -19.24 10.81
CA ASP A 235 5.18 -20.66 10.47
C ASP A 235 4.86 -20.90 8.99
N ARG A 236 3.75 -20.34 8.50
CA ARG A 236 3.35 -20.50 7.09
C ARG A 236 4.29 -19.81 6.11
N MET A 237 4.83 -18.64 6.45
CA MET A 237 5.84 -17.97 5.63
C MET A 237 7.13 -18.80 5.54
N TYR A 238 7.60 -19.35 6.67
CA TYR A 238 8.78 -20.22 6.70
C TYR A 238 8.56 -21.54 5.95
N GLU A 239 7.36 -22.11 6.02
CA GLU A 239 6.96 -23.29 5.24
C GLU A 239 7.15 -23.08 3.74
N PHE A 240 6.89 -21.89 3.21
CA PHE A 240 7.14 -21.56 1.79
C PHE A 240 8.60 -21.21 1.48
N GLY A 241 9.44 -21.02 2.50
CA GLY A 241 10.82 -20.56 2.37
C GLY A 241 10.95 -19.05 2.22
N MET A 242 9.97 -18.27 2.68
CA MET A 242 10.06 -16.80 2.79
C MET A 242 10.95 -16.40 3.96
N ASN A 243 11.36 -15.12 3.96
CA ASN A 243 12.14 -14.48 5.01
C ASN A 243 11.34 -13.31 5.62
N PRO A 244 10.51 -13.55 6.64
CA PRO A 244 9.71 -12.50 7.26
C PRO A 244 10.58 -11.42 7.90
N VAL A 245 10.20 -10.15 7.71
CA VAL A 245 10.81 -9.00 8.36
C VAL A 245 10.08 -8.70 9.66
N LEU A 246 10.80 -8.74 10.78
CA LEU A 246 10.26 -8.49 12.11
C LEU A 246 10.46 -7.03 12.52
N PRO A 247 9.67 -6.49 13.46
CA PRO A 247 9.88 -5.14 13.96
C PRO A 247 11.16 -5.03 14.80
N ALA A 248 11.64 -3.80 15.00
CA ALA A 248 12.68 -3.44 15.95
C ALA A 248 12.35 -2.14 16.71
N PHE A 249 13.14 -1.82 17.73
CA PHE A 249 12.98 -0.61 18.53
C PHE A 249 13.50 0.63 17.79
N SER A 250 12.66 1.65 17.66
CA SER A 250 12.99 2.94 17.01
C SER A 250 13.18 4.10 17.99
N GLY A 251 13.03 3.89 19.31
CA GLY A 251 13.18 4.94 20.32
C GLY A 251 11.89 5.37 21.02
N ASN A 252 10.71 5.08 20.47
CA ASN A 252 9.43 5.45 21.08
C ASN A 252 9.14 4.63 22.36
N VAL A 253 8.86 5.30 23.48
CA VAL A 253 8.71 4.68 24.80
C VAL A 253 7.44 5.15 25.52
N PRO A 254 6.88 4.37 26.46
CA PRO A 254 5.73 4.80 27.25
C PRO A 254 6.09 5.96 28.18
N ALA A 255 5.14 6.86 28.41
CA ALA A 255 5.30 8.01 29.31
C ALA A 255 5.78 7.59 30.72
N ALA A 256 5.33 6.43 31.20
CA ALA A 256 5.71 5.85 32.49
C ALA A 256 7.23 5.61 32.63
N LEU A 257 7.98 5.46 31.53
CA LEU A 257 9.42 5.29 31.57
C LEU A 257 10.12 6.52 32.17
N THR A 258 9.59 7.73 31.96
CA THR A 258 10.11 8.98 32.58
C THR A 258 10.02 8.96 34.11
N ARG A 259 9.05 8.22 34.66
CA ARG A 259 8.87 8.08 36.11
C ARG A 259 9.75 6.97 36.68
N VAL A 260 9.90 5.86 35.96
CA VAL A 260 10.68 4.70 36.42
C VAL A 260 12.19 4.94 36.24
N TYR A 261 12.58 5.62 35.17
CA TYR A 261 13.97 6.01 34.85
C TYR A 261 14.08 7.53 34.73
N PRO A 262 14.05 8.28 35.86
CA PRO A 262 14.02 9.75 35.84
C PRO A 262 15.34 10.40 35.37
N SER A 263 16.42 9.62 35.24
CA SER A 263 17.69 10.05 34.67
C SER A 263 17.81 9.77 33.17
N ALA A 264 16.85 9.06 32.57
CA ALA A 264 16.88 8.76 31.15
C ALA A 264 16.60 10.01 30.32
N GLU A 265 17.34 10.19 29.23
CA GLU A 265 17.18 11.31 28.32
C GLU A 265 15.97 11.07 27.41
N ILE A 266 14.78 11.44 27.90
CA ILE A 266 13.53 11.25 27.18
C ILE A 266 12.95 12.62 26.82
N THR A 267 12.70 12.82 25.53
CA THR A 267 12.07 14.03 25.00
C THR A 267 10.65 13.76 24.56
N ARG A 268 9.80 14.77 24.63
CA ARG A 268 8.44 14.69 24.10
C ARG A 268 8.43 15.23 22.67
N LEU A 269 7.92 14.44 21.72
CA LEU A 269 7.81 14.83 20.32
C LEU A 269 6.76 15.93 20.11
N GLY A 270 6.86 16.59 18.95
CA GLY A 270 5.95 17.66 18.55
C GLY A 270 4.53 17.18 18.24
N ASN A 271 3.65 18.14 17.96
CA ASN A 271 2.27 17.83 17.56
C ASN A 271 2.23 17.07 16.23
N TRP A 272 1.50 15.96 16.23
CA TRP A 272 1.15 15.21 15.02
C TRP A 272 -0.36 15.27 14.82
N PHE A 273 -0.80 16.13 13.90
CA PHE A 273 -2.17 16.27 13.41
C PHE A 273 -3.33 16.43 14.42
N THR A 274 -3.08 16.67 15.71
CA THR A 274 -4.17 16.92 16.66
C THR A 274 -4.82 18.28 16.45
N VAL A 275 -6.12 18.33 16.70
CA VAL A 275 -6.89 19.58 16.62
C VAL A 275 -6.51 20.48 17.79
N ARG A 276 -6.31 21.78 17.49
CA ARG A 276 -5.84 22.79 18.46
C ARG A 276 -4.49 22.45 19.14
N SER A 277 -3.71 21.53 18.56
CA SER A 277 -2.47 21.02 19.16
C SER A 277 -2.67 20.43 20.56
N ASP A 278 -3.83 19.80 20.80
CA ASP A 278 -4.12 19.10 22.07
C ASP A 278 -3.22 17.86 22.20
N PRO A 279 -2.29 17.82 23.16
CA PRO A 279 -1.31 16.75 23.26
C PRO A 279 -1.87 15.47 23.89
N ARG A 280 -3.20 15.27 23.86
CA ARG A 280 -3.90 14.14 24.47
C ARG A 280 -3.62 12.80 23.78
N TRP A 281 -3.41 12.81 22.47
CA TRP A 281 -3.32 11.60 21.64
C TRP A 281 -2.06 11.52 20.77
N CYS A 282 -1.19 12.52 20.83
CA CYS A 282 0.03 12.64 20.01
C CYS A 282 1.25 12.77 20.91
N CYS A 283 2.34 13.25 20.33
CA CYS A 283 3.37 13.91 21.10
C CYS A 283 4.00 12.91 22.07
N THR A 284 4.39 11.78 21.47
CA THR A 284 4.92 10.61 22.13
C THR A 284 6.28 10.90 22.76
N TYR A 285 6.81 9.94 23.50
CA TYR A 285 8.07 10.09 24.21
C TYR A 285 9.17 9.35 23.44
N LEU A 286 10.20 10.09 23.03
CA LEU A 286 11.37 9.56 22.34
C LEU A 286 12.54 9.48 23.31
N LEU A 287 13.05 8.27 23.53
CA LEU A 287 14.30 8.04 24.23
C LEU A 287 15.47 8.42 23.31
N ASP A 288 16.38 9.26 23.81
CA ASP A 288 17.57 9.68 23.08
C ASP A 288 18.47 8.47 22.80
N ALA A 289 18.99 8.40 21.58
CA ALA A 289 19.84 7.29 21.16
C ALA A 289 21.21 7.23 21.84
N THR A 290 21.66 8.32 22.45
CA THR A 290 22.88 8.36 23.24
C THR A 290 22.66 7.82 24.66
N ASP A 291 21.41 7.67 25.11
CA ASP A 291 21.09 7.06 26.38
C ASP A 291 21.40 5.55 26.37
N PRO A 292 22.16 5.00 27.34
CA PRO A 292 22.44 3.56 27.42
C PRO A 292 21.18 2.67 27.42
N LEU A 293 20.06 3.18 27.92
CA LEU A 293 18.78 2.47 27.96
C LEU A 293 18.25 2.17 26.56
N PHE A 294 18.64 2.95 25.54
CA PHE A 294 18.19 2.74 24.15
C PHE A 294 18.61 1.36 23.63
N VAL A 295 19.90 1.03 23.78
CA VAL A 295 20.45 -0.27 23.36
C VAL A 295 19.91 -1.40 24.24
N GLU A 296 19.67 -1.14 25.54
CA GLU A 296 19.11 -2.14 26.46
C GLU A 296 17.67 -2.52 26.07
N ILE A 297 16.81 -1.54 25.77
CA ILE A 297 15.44 -1.78 25.30
C ILE A 297 15.47 -2.49 23.94
N GLY A 298 16.29 -2.02 22.99
CA GLY A 298 16.44 -2.67 21.69
C GLY A 298 16.83 -4.14 21.80
N ARG A 299 17.84 -4.44 22.65
CA ARG A 299 18.26 -5.82 22.94
C ARG A 299 17.12 -6.67 23.50
N ALA A 300 16.44 -6.14 24.52
CA ALA A 300 15.36 -6.85 25.20
C ALA A 300 14.23 -7.19 24.23
N PHE A 301 13.89 -6.27 23.32
CA PHE A 301 12.88 -6.49 22.30
C PHE A 301 13.26 -7.60 21.31
N ILE A 302 14.45 -7.54 20.70
CA ILE A 302 14.91 -8.61 19.78
C ILE A 302 15.00 -9.96 20.49
N THR A 303 15.54 -9.99 21.71
CA THR A 303 15.65 -11.22 22.51
C THR A 303 14.27 -11.80 22.84
N GLN A 304 13.30 -10.96 23.19
CA GLN A 304 11.94 -11.39 23.48
C GLN A 304 11.21 -11.92 22.23
N GLN A 305 11.43 -11.30 21.06
CA GLN A 305 10.91 -11.83 19.79
C GLN A 305 11.49 -13.21 19.48
N LEU A 306 12.81 -13.38 19.60
CA LEU A 306 13.48 -14.66 19.41
C LEU A 306 12.98 -15.74 20.38
N ALA A 307 12.78 -15.39 21.64
CA ALA A 307 12.23 -16.30 22.65
C ALA A 307 10.80 -16.72 22.34
N GLU A 308 9.99 -15.81 21.79
CA GLU A 308 8.58 -16.04 21.52
C GLU A 308 8.31 -16.79 20.21
N TYR A 309 9.07 -16.48 19.16
CA TYR A 309 8.90 -17.03 17.81
C TYR A 309 9.87 -18.18 17.51
N GLY A 310 10.93 -18.35 18.30
CA GLY A 310 11.91 -19.42 18.19
C GLY A 310 12.94 -19.28 17.08
N ARG A 311 12.74 -18.36 16.12
CA ARG A 311 13.68 -18.02 15.03
C ARG A 311 13.37 -16.65 14.44
N THR A 312 14.31 -16.09 13.67
CA THR A 312 14.08 -14.92 12.81
C THR A 312 14.63 -15.17 11.40
N SER A 313 14.52 -14.17 10.52
CA SER A 313 15.25 -14.10 9.26
C SER A 313 16.43 -13.12 9.29
N HIS A 314 16.79 -12.67 10.50
CA HIS A 314 17.81 -11.65 10.78
C HIS A 314 17.57 -10.30 10.11
N ILE A 315 16.36 -10.03 9.62
CA ILE A 315 16.00 -8.74 9.03
C ILE A 315 14.95 -8.09 9.92
N TYR A 316 15.25 -6.86 10.32
CA TYR A 316 14.38 -6.08 11.20
C TYR A 316 14.07 -4.73 10.59
N ASN A 317 12.81 -4.30 10.68
CA ASN A 317 12.38 -2.97 10.27
C ASN A 317 11.98 -2.13 11.47
N CYS A 318 12.46 -0.90 11.47
CA CYS A 318 11.96 0.16 12.35
C CYS A 318 12.30 1.52 11.72
N ASP A 319 11.46 2.51 11.97
CA ASP A 319 11.58 3.83 11.39
C ASP A 319 11.31 4.88 12.49
N THR A 320 12.35 5.63 12.87
CA THR A 320 12.28 6.60 14.00
C THR A 320 11.71 7.94 13.58
N PHE A 321 11.88 8.31 12.31
CA PHE A 321 11.59 9.65 11.79
C PHE A 321 10.71 9.60 10.54
N ASP A 322 9.85 8.59 10.45
CA ASP A 322 8.80 8.56 9.43
C ASP A 322 7.78 9.67 9.74
N GLU A 323 7.73 10.67 8.87
CA GLU A 323 6.94 11.91 9.02
C GLU A 323 7.20 12.68 10.34
N ASN A 324 8.38 12.49 10.94
CA ASN A 324 8.84 13.26 12.09
C ASN A 324 10.23 13.83 11.79
N THR A 325 10.43 15.13 11.98
CA THR A 325 11.75 15.75 11.74
C THR A 325 12.67 15.52 12.94
N PRO A 326 13.93 15.07 12.74
CA PRO A 326 14.90 14.98 13.83
C PRO A 326 15.09 16.34 14.51
N PRO A 327 15.36 16.38 15.83
CA PRO A 327 15.44 17.63 16.58
C PRO A 327 16.63 18.50 16.17
N VAL A 328 17.68 17.91 15.59
CA VAL A 328 18.92 18.57 15.19
C VAL A 328 19.35 18.07 13.81
N ASP A 329 19.79 18.97 12.93
CA ASP A 329 20.28 18.64 11.57
C ASP A 329 21.78 18.34 11.51
N ASP A 330 22.43 18.20 12.67
CA ASP A 330 23.86 17.91 12.79
C ASP A 330 24.17 16.45 12.36
N PRO A 331 25.04 16.25 11.35
CA PRO A 331 25.45 14.92 10.90
C PRO A 331 26.00 14.01 12.02
N GLU A 332 26.70 14.54 13.03
CA GLU A 332 27.24 13.71 14.12
C GLU A 332 26.13 13.13 15.00
N TYR A 333 25.11 13.94 15.31
CA TYR A 333 23.90 13.47 16.00
C TYR A 333 23.16 12.39 15.20
N ILE A 334 22.90 12.65 13.90
CA ILE A 334 22.21 11.69 13.02
C ILE A 334 22.97 10.36 12.93
N SER A 335 24.29 10.43 12.82
CA SER A 335 25.14 9.24 12.77
C SER A 335 25.09 8.45 14.07
N SER A 336 25.13 9.13 15.22
CA SER A 336 25.03 8.51 16.53
C SER A 336 23.69 7.81 16.75
N LEU A 337 22.60 8.43 16.31
CA LEU A 337 21.27 7.86 16.35
C LEU A 337 21.18 6.56 15.54
N ALA A 338 21.57 6.61 14.27
CA ALA A 338 21.46 5.45 13.38
C ALA A 338 22.39 4.31 13.82
N ALA A 339 23.57 4.63 14.38
CA ALA A 339 24.44 3.66 15.02
C ALA A 339 23.79 3.00 16.26
N ALA A 340 23.09 3.76 17.11
CA ALA A 340 22.43 3.22 18.30
C ALA A 340 21.23 2.32 17.95
N ILE A 341 20.44 2.71 16.95
CA ILE A 341 19.34 1.88 16.40
C ILE A 341 19.86 0.52 15.96
N TYR A 342 20.86 0.52 15.07
CA TYR A 342 21.45 -0.72 14.60
C TYR A 342 22.12 -1.50 15.74
N LYS A 343 22.78 -0.82 16.69
CA LYS A 343 23.41 -1.49 17.83
C LYS A 343 22.39 -2.16 18.75
N GLY A 344 21.21 -1.58 18.92
CA GLY A 344 20.08 -2.19 19.61
C GLY A 344 19.72 -3.53 18.98
N MET A 345 19.56 -3.56 17.65
CA MET A 345 19.26 -4.78 16.89
C MET A 345 20.39 -5.82 17.02
N GLU A 346 21.62 -5.42 16.68
CA GLU A 346 22.81 -6.28 16.67
C GLU A 346 23.05 -6.91 18.04
N SER A 347 22.76 -6.19 19.12
CA SER A 347 22.99 -6.71 20.46
C SER A 347 22.02 -7.80 20.91
N GLY A 348 20.91 -7.99 20.20
CA GLY A 348 19.99 -9.13 20.38
C GLY A 348 20.15 -10.22 19.30
N ASP A 349 20.76 -9.89 18.16
CA ASP A 349 21.00 -10.79 17.03
C ASP A 349 22.26 -10.35 16.25
N ASP A 350 23.37 -11.09 16.38
CA ASP A 350 24.66 -10.76 15.75
C ASP A 350 24.61 -10.71 14.21
N ASP A 351 23.63 -11.39 13.60
CA ASP A 351 23.46 -11.43 12.15
C ASP A 351 22.44 -10.38 11.65
N ALA A 352 21.86 -9.56 12.54
CA ALA A 352 20.85 -8.55 12.23
C ALA A 352 21.23 -7.66 11.03
N VAL A 353 20.22 -7.36 10.20
CA VAL A 353 20.23 -6.40 9.10
C VAL A 353 19.01 -5.50 9.28
N TRP A 354 19.24 -4.19 9.24
CA TRP A 354 18.20 -3.19 9.30
C TRP A 354 17.61 -2.98 7.90
N LEU A 355 16.31 -3.20 7.76
CA LEU A 355 15.52 -2.79 6.60
C LEU A 355 14.80 -1.48 6.94
N MET A 356 15.18 -0.38 6.30
CA MET A 356 14.65 0.96 6.61
C MET A 356 13.75 1.49 5.49
N GLN A 357 12.67 2.18 5.82
CA GLN A 357 11.87 2.92 4.83
C GLN A 357 12.63 4.16 4.35
N GLY A 358 12.73 4.34 3.04
CA GLY A 358 13.35 5.51 2.41
C GLY A 358 12.43 6.72 2.25
N TRP A 359 11.19 6.67 2.77
CA TRP A 359 10.16 7.71 2.60
C TRP A 359 10.63 9.10 3.04
N LEU A 360 11.34 9.15 4.17
CA LEU A 360 11.95 10.36 4.71
C LEU A 360 12.89 11.08 3.72
N PHE A 361 13.45 10.40 2.72
CA PHE A 361 14.32 10.99 1.69
C PHE A 361 13.56 11.54 0.46
N THR A 362 12.24 11.33 0.35
CA THR A 362 11.50 11.63 -0.87
C THR A 362 11.25 13.13 -1.06
N ASP A 363 10.66 13.81 -0.07
CA ASP A 363 10.23 15.21 -0.19
C ASP A 363 10.60 16.11 1.01
N ASP A 364 11.20 15.57 2.08
CA ASP A 364 11.53 16.35 3.27
C ASP A 364 12.84 17.17 3.07
N PRO A 365 12.79 18.51 3.13
CA PRO A 365 13.96 19.37 2.95
C PRO A 365 15.04 19.23 4.02
N PHE A 366 14.75 18.55 5.14
CA PHE A 366 15.73 18.21 6.17
C PHE A 366 16.85 17.30 5.61
N TRP A 367 16.48 16.31 4.80
CA TRP A 367 17.38 15.23 4.37
C TRP A 367 18.24 15.61 3.18
N LYS A 368 19.16 16.55 3.40
CA LYS A 368 20.18 16.93 2.41
C LYS A 368 21.29 15.86 2.34
N PRO A 369 22.16 15.89 1.31
CA PRO A 369 23.20 14.88 1.14
C PRO A 369 24.08 14.61 2.39
N PRO A 370 24.50 15.60 3.20
CA PRO A 370 25.26 15.32 4.42
C PRO A 370 24.48 14.52 5.47
N GLN A 371 23.22 14.87 5.72
CA GLN A 371 22.34 14.22 6.69
C GLN A 371 22.00 12.79 6.24
N MET A 372 21.67 12.61 4.96
CA MET A 372 21.41 11.30 4.37
C MET A 372 22.65 10.38 4.46
N LYS A 373 23.85 10.88 4.12
CA LYS A 373 25.09 10.11 4.28
C LYS A 373 25.39 9.77 5.73
N ALA A 374 25.15 10.70 6.66
CA ALA A 374 25.38 10.48 8.08
C ALA A 374 24.54 9.31 8.63
N LEU A 375 23.27 9.24 8.23
CA LEU A 375 22.39 8.12 8.57
C LEU A 375 22.89 6.84 7.90
N LEU A 376 23.02 6.84 6.57
CA LEU A 376 23.26 5.65 5.77
C LEU A 376 24.63 5.00 6.02
N HIS A 377 25.66 5.79 6.34
CA HIS A 377 27.04 5.29 6.55
C HIS A 377 27.37 5.03 8.02
N SER A 378 26.43 5.24 8.95
CA SER A 378 26.60 4.88 10.36
C SER A 378 26.50 3.37 10.61
N VAL A 379 25.89 2.64 9.67
CA VAL A 379 25.69 1.19 9.72
C VAL A 379 26.67 0.50 8.79
N PRO A 380 27.30 -0.63 9.18
CA PRO A 380 28.20 -1.35 8.30
C PRO A 380 27.54 -1.73 6.97
N LEU A 381 28.30 -1.65 5.88
CA LEU A 381 27.79 -1.99 4.56
C LEU A 381 27.30 -3.45 4.50
N GLY A 382 26.10 -3.66 3.95
CA GLY A 382 25.42 -4.96 3.96
C GLY A 382 24.59 -5.25 5.22
N LYS A 383 24.65 -4.36 6.23
CA LYS A 383 23.83 -4.42 7.45
C LYS A 383 22.67 -3.41 7.48
N LEU A 384 22.57 -2.58 6.45
CA LEU A 384 21.45 -1.69 6.16
C LEU A 384 20.98 -1.92 4.73
N VAL A 385 19.66 -2.01 4.55
CA VAL A 385 18.99 -2.07 3.25
C VAL A 385 17.87 -1.03 3.25
N VAL A 386 17.80 -0.20 2.22
CA VAL A 386 16.77 0.84 2.11
C VAL A 386 15.62 0.36 1.21
N LEU A 387 14.38 0.58 1.63
CA LEU A 387 13.21 0.48 0.76
C LEU A 387 13.05 1.82 0.05
N ASP A 388 13.36 1.89 -1.25
CA ASP A 388 13.05 3.08 -2.07
C ASP A 388 11.55 3.08 -2.34
N LEU A 389 10.81 3.68 -1.40
CA LEU A 389 9.43 3.30 -1.09
C LEU A 389 8.43 3.69 -2.18
N PHE A 390 8.72 4.75 -2.95
CA PHE A 390 7.85 5.35 -3.96
C PHE A 390 8.56 5.49 -5.31
N ALA A 391 9.34 4.48 -5.69
CA ALA A 391 10.29 4.56 -6.79
C ALA A 391 9.65 4.58 -8.19
N GLU A 392 8.37 4.23 -8.30
CA GLU A 392 7.62 4.30 -9.56
C GLU A 392 7.26 5.74 -9.96
N VAL A 393 7.20 6.65 -8.98
CA VAL A 393 6.89 8.08 -9.18
C VAL A 393 8.08 8.97 -8.82
N LYS A 394 8.70 8.77 -7.66
CA LYS A 394 9.82 9.57 -7.13
C LYS A 394 11.00 8.69 -6.69
N PRO A 395 11.78 8.14 -7.64
CA PRO A 395 12.92 7.27 -7.34
C PRO A 395 14.06 8.02 -6.66
N VAL A 396 14.30 7.74 -5.38
CA VAL A 396 15.42 8.34 -4.62
C VAL A 396 16.76 7.75 -5.06
N TRP A 397 16.82 6.49 -5.50
CA TRP A 397 18.04 5.86 -6.01
C TRP A 397 18.70 6.69 -7.13
N ALA A 398 17.88 7.34 -7.97
CA ALA A 398 18.32 8.08 -9.14
C ALA A 398 18.96 9.44 -8.79
N THR A 399 18.62 10.01 -7.63
CA THR A 399 19.12 11.32 -7.17
C THR A 399 20.13 11.23 -6.04
N SER A 400 20.34 10.04 -5.47
CA SER A 400 21.20 9.77 -4.31
C SER A 400 22.46 8.94 -4.63
N GLU A 401 22.85 8.85 -5.91
CA GLU A 401 23.98 8.02 -6.35
C GLU A 401 23.85 6.57 -5.83
N GLN A 402 22.68 5.93 -6.01
CA GLN A 402 22.37 4.60 -5.48
C GLN A 402 22.45 4.54 -3.95
N PHE A 403 21.79 5.47 -3.24
CA PHE A 403 21.85 5.59 -1.78
C PHE A 403 23.29 5.64 -1.25
N TYR A 404 24.18 6.32 -1.97
CA TYR A 404 25.61 6.43 -1.65
C TYR A 404 26.28 5.08 -1.38
N GLY A 405 25.89 4.05 -2.14
CA GLY A 405 26.45 2.70 -2.08
C GLY A 405 25.74 1.73 -1.15
N VAL A 406 24.72 2.15 -0.40
CA VAL A 406 23.91 1.26 0.45
C VAL A 406 22.96 0.41 -0.42
N PRO A 407 22.81 -0.90 -0.14
CA PRO A 407 21.83 -1.73 -0.83
C PRO A 407 20.40 -1.19 -0.70
N TYR A 408 19.60 -1.32 -1.76
CA TYR A 408 18.19 -0.93 -1.72
C TYR A 408 17.27 -1.87 -2.49
N ILE A 409 15.98 -1.81 -2.17
CA ILE A 409 14.89 -2.49 -2.88
C ILE A 409 14.05 -1.43 -3.57
N TRP A 410 13.91 -1.54 -4.88
CA TRP A 410 13.02 -0.66 -5.67
C TRP A 410 11.57 -1.03 -5.34
N CYS A 411 10.80 -0.13 -4.74
CA CYS A 411 9.43 -0.42 -4.35
C CYS A 411 8.42 0.43 -5.10
N MET A 412 7.27 -0.18 -5.39
CA MET A 412 6.09 0.50 -5.89
C MET A 412 5.13 0.78 -4.72
N LEU A 413 4.92 2.06 -4.38
CA LEU A 413 3.98 2.45 -3.33
C LEU A 413 2.54 2.34 -3.83
N HIS A 414 2.27 2.98 -4.97
CA HIS A 414 1.00 3.02 -5.70
C HIS A 414 -0.20 3.62 -4.96
N ASN A 415 -0.55 3.10 -3.78
CA ASN A 415 -1.78 3.43 -3.09
C ASN A 415 -1.54 4.03 -1.70
N PHE A 416 -2.27 5.12 -1.42
CA PHE A 416 -2.34 5.79 -0.14
C PHE A 416 -3.67 5.47 0.55
N ALA A 417 -3.60 5.10 1.83
CA ALA A 417 -4.71 4.83 2.74
C ALA A 417 -5.78 3.82 2.29
N GLY A 418 -5.51 2.97 1.30
CA GLY A 418 -6.52 2.07 0.73
C GLY A 418 -7.59 2.81 -0.07
N ASN A 419 -7.29 4.00 -0.58
CA ASN A 419 -8.26 4.80 -1.33
C ASN A 419 -8.63 4.12 -2.65
N ILE A 420 -9.90 4.21 -3.05
CA ILE A 420 -10.42 3.56 -4.26
C ILE A 420 -10.47 4.59 -5.40
N GLU A 421 -9.41 4.62 -6.20
CA GLU A 421 -9.30 5.39 -7.44
C GLU A 421 -8.71 4.49 -8.53
N MET A 422 -9.07 4.71 -9.79
CA MET A 422 -8.39 4.04 -10.90
C MET A 422 -7.18 4.85 -11.32
N TYR A 423 -6.00 4.42 -10.89
CA TYR A 423 -4.73 5.10 -11.09
C TYR A 423 -3.61 4.08 -11.37
N GLY A 424 -2.53 4.53 -12.02
CA GLY A 424 -1.31 3.75 -12.12
C GLY A 424 -0.25 4.34 -13.04
N PHE A 425 0.97 3.85 -12.85
CA PHE A 425 2.18 4.18 -13.61
C PHE A 425 2.69 2.92 -14.34
N VAL A 426 1.83 2.25 -15.12
CA VAL A 426 2.12 0.89 -15.63
C VAL A 426 3.38 0.84 -16.50
N ASP A 427 3.63 1.87 -17.31
CA ASP A 427 4.85 1.94 -18.13
C ASP A 427 6.11 2.09 -17.25
N SER A 428 6.05 2.96 -16.23
CA SER A 428 7.14 3.14 -15.24
C SER A 428 7.42 1.85 -14.46
N VAL A 429 6.37 1.15 -14.03
CA VAL A 429 6.49 -0.15 -13.34
C VAL A 429 7.14 -1.21 -14.26
N GLY A 430 6.78 -1.22 -15.55
CA GLY A 430 7.32 -2.16 -16.53
C GLY A 430 8.79 -1.93 -16.92
N SER A 431 9.36 -0.75 -16.65
CA SER A 431 10.76 -0.44 -16.98
C SER A 431 11.65 -0.11 -15.77
N GLY A 432 11.10 0.54 -14.74
CA GLY A 432 11.81 1.11 -13.59
C GLY A 432 12.75 0.13 -12.87
N PRO A 433 12.28 -1.06 -12.45
CA PRO A 433 13.14 -2.08 -11.84
C PRO A 433 14.33 -2.51 -12.72
N VAL A 434 14.12 -2.60 -14.03
CA VAL A 434 15.18 -2.99 -14.98
C VAL A 434 16.19 -1.86 -15.14
N ASP A 435 15.71 -0.61 -15.21
CA ASP A 435 16.54 0.57 -15.35
C ASP A 435 17.40 0.81 -14.10
N ALA A 436 16.81 0.67 -12.92
CA ALA A 436 17.52 0.74 -11.64
C ALA A 436 18.61 -0.34 -11.54
N ARG A 437 18.31 -1.60 -11.91
CA ARG A 437 19.27 -2.71 -11.86
C ARG A 437 20.42 -2.59 -12.87
N LEU A 438 20.15 -2.08 -14.07
CA LEU A 438 21.16 -1.96 -15.14
C LEU A 438 21.94 -0.63 -15.09
N SER A 439 21.57 0.28 -14.20
CA SER A 439 22.28 1.54 -14.01
C SER A 439 23.69 1.33 -13.45
N GLU A 440 24.58 2.27 -13.73
CA GLU A 440 25.97 2.20 -13.29
C GLU A 440 26.05 2.18 -11.75
N ASN A 441 26.91 1.29 -11.22
CA ASN A 441 27.13 1.08 -9.79
C ASN A 441 25.86 0.71 -8.99
N SER A 442 24.83 0.16 -9.63
CA SER A 442 23.59 -0.18 -8.92
C SER A 442 23.82 -1.14 -7.76
N THR A 443 23.27 -0.76 -6.62
CA THR A 443 23.23 -1.53 -5.37
C THR A 443 21.86 -2.14 -5.12
N MET A 444 21.00 -2.17 -6.14
CA MET A 444 19.67 -2.76 -6.07
C MET A 444 19.76 -4.26 -5.76
N VAL A 445 19.06 -4.70 -4.71
CA VAL A 445 19.01 -6.10 -4.24
C VAL A 445 17.63 -6.72 -4.33
N GLY A 446 16.61 -5.95 -4.72
CA GLY A 446 15.25 -6.47 -4.81
C GLY A 446 14.28 -5.54 -5.50
N VAL A 447 13.10 -6.08 -5.75
CA VAL A 447 11.89 -5.34 -6.15
C VAL A 447 10.86 -5.46 -5.03
N GLY A 448 9.92 -4.53 -4.91
CA GLY A 448 8.95 -4.54 -3.82
C GLY A 448 7.63 -3.87 -4.11
N MET A 449 6.62 -4.21 -3.33
CA MET A 449 5.35 -3.49 -3.29
C MET A 449 5.08 -2.99 -1.87
N SER A 450 4.87 -1.68 -1.71
CA SER A 450 4.91 -0.94 -0.44
C SER A 450 3.65 -0.08 -0.23
N MET A 451 2.51 -0.55 -0.73
CA MET A 451 1.24 0.17 -0.63
C MET A 451 0.71 0.32 0.79
N GLU A 452 0.09 1.46 1.09
CA GLU A 452 -0.62 1.65 2.37
C GLU A 452 -1.89 0.82 2.47
N GLY A 453 -2.53 0.48 1.35
CA GLY A 453 -3.68 -0.43 1.30
C GLY A 453 -3.75 -1.22 -0.01
N ILE A 454 -4.32 -2.42 0.05
CA ILE A 454 -4.47 -3.33 -1.10
C ILE A 454 -5.94 -3.44 -1.55
N GLU A 455 -6.25 -4.43 -2.38
CA GLU A 455 -7.62 -4.71 -2.89
C GLU A 455 -8.18 -3.67 -3.86
N GLN A 456 -7.31 -2.92 -4.53
CA GLN A 456 -7.65 -2.08 -5.69
C GLN A 456 -6.65 -2.29 -6.85
N ASN A 457 -6.95 -1.72 -8.03
CA ASN A 457 -6.12 -1.72 -9.25
C ASN A 457 -5.24 -2.97 -9.50
N PRO A 458 -5.84 -4.18 -9.59
CA PRO A 458 -5.09 -5.44 -9.68
C PRO A 458 -4.13 -5.54 -10.87
N VAL A 459 -4.37 -4.77 -11.95
CA VAL A 459 -3.50 -4.72 -13.13
C VAL A 459 -2.10 -4.22 -12.79
N VAL A 460 -1.98 -3.30 -11.84
CA VAL A 460 -0.70 -2.70 -11.45
C VAL A 460 0.11 -3.68 -10.61
N TYR A 461 -0.55 -4.34 -9.65
CA TYR A 461 0.07 -5.36 -8.78
C TYR A 461 0.47 -6.64 -9.53
N ASP A 462 -0.31 -7.07 -10.53
CA ASP A 462 0.03 -8.22 -11.38
C ASP A 462 1.26 -7.93 -12.25
N LEU A 463 1.44 -6.70 -12.74
CA LEU A 463 2.67 -6.33 -13.44
C LEU A 463 3.86 -6.25 -12.47
N MET A 464 3.70 -5.57 -11.32
CA MET A 464 4.82 -5.34 -10.41
C MET A 464 5.40 -6.63 -9.82
N SER A 465 4.54 -7.57 -9.43
CA SER A 465 4.97 -8.90 -8.96
C SER A 465 5.75 -9.66 -10.04
N GLU A 466 5.30 -9.59 -11.31
CA GLU A 466 5.96 -10.22 -12.43
C GLU A 466 7.37 -9.68 -12.68
N MET A 467 7.65 -8.42 -12.32
CA MET A 467 8.97 -7.80 -12.45
C MET A 467 10.05 -8.50 -11.61
N ALA A 468 9.68 -9.28 -10.59
CA ALA A 468 10.63 -10.13 -9.85
C ALA A 468 11.27 -11.24 -10.71
N PHE A 469 10.70 -11.53 -11.88
CA PHE A 469 11.16 -12.58 -12.81
C PHE A 469 11.52 -12.02 -14.20
N ARG A 470 11.41 -10.71 -14.43
CA ARG A 470 11.68 -10.07 -15.72
C ARG A 470 13.11 -9.52 -15.78
N ARG A 471 13.91 -10.02 -16.73
CA ARG A 471 15.26 -9.50 -17.02
C ARG A 471 15.25 -8.27 -17.93
N ASP A 472 14.23 -8.15 -18.75
CA ASP A 472 14.06 -7.10 -19.75
C ASP A 472 12.84 -6.24 -19.44
N ARG A 473 12.83 -5.00 -19.97
CA ARG A 473 11.67 -4.10 -19.87
C ARG A 473 10.42 -4.76 -20.48
N VAL A 474 9.27 -4.51 -19.87
CA VAL A 474 7.97 -4.99 -20.37
C VAL A 474 7.35 -3.96 -21.31
N ASP A 475 6.92 -4.38 -22.50
CA ASP A 475 6.02 -3.58 -23.33
C ASP A 475 4.60 -3.67 -22.75
N ALA A 476 4.23 -2.65 -21.97
CA ALA A 476 2.94 -2.57 -21.29
C ALA A 476 1.75 -2.70 -22.25
N LYS A 477 1.86 -2.17 -23.48
CA LYS A 477 0.76 -2.24 -24.46
C LYS A 477 0.46 -3.68 -24.84
N THR A 478 1.49 -4.47 -25.10
CA THR A 478 1.37 -5.89 -25.43
C THR A 478 1.01 -6.73 -24.20
N TRP A 479 1.55 -6.39 -23.03
CA TRP A 479 1.28 -7.09 -21.79
C TRP A 479 -0.19 -6.96 -21.36
N ILE A 480 -0.79 -5.76 -21.47
CA ILE A 480 -2.19 -5.50 -21.11
C ILE A 480 -3.14 -6.32 -21.97
N VAL A 481 -2.86 -6.48 -23.27
CA VAL A 481 -3.67 -7.32 -24.16
C VAL A 481 -3.75 -8.76 -23.64
N SER A 482 -2.62 -9.30 -23.16
CA SER A 482 -2.56 -10.64 -22.59
C SER A 482 -3.21 -10.70 -21.19
N TYR A 483 -3.10 -9.63 -20.39
CA TYR A 483 -3.72 -9.49 -19.07
C TYR A 483 -5.24 -9.61 -19.15
N VAL A 484 -5.85 -8.86 -20.06
CA VAL A 484 -7.31 -8.85 -20.23
C VAL A 484 -7.84 -10.23 -20.60
N GLN A 485 -7.15 -10.93 -21.50
CA GLN A 485 -7.56 -12.26 -21.93
C GLN A 485 -7.53 -13.28 -20.78
N ARG A 486 -6.44 -13.32 -19.99
CA ARG A 486 -6.33 -14.25 -18.84
C ARG A 486 -7.29 -13.87 -17.71
N ARG A 487 -7.48 -12.57 -17.47
CA ARG A 487 -8.34 -12.07 -16.39
C ARG A 487 -9.80 -12.44 -16.60
N TYR A 488 -10.29 -12.35 -17.84
CA TYR A 488 -11.69 -12.62 -18.17
C TYR A 488 -11.94 -14.02 -18.74
N GLY A 489 -10.89 -14.78 -19.04
CA GLY A 489 -10.96 -16.11 -19.62
C GLY A 489 -11.43 -16.14 -21.08
N LYS A 490 -11.65 -14.97 -21.71
CA LYS A 490 -12.14 -14.86 -23.08
C LYS A 490 -11.65 -13.58 -23.75
N LEU A 491 -11.37 -13.69 -25.05
CA LEU A 491 -11.02 -12.57 -25.91
C LEU A 491 -12.28 -11.86 -26.42
N VAL A 492 -12.47 -10.59 -26.08
CA VAL A 492 -13.58 -9.76 -26.59
C VAL A 492 -12.98 -8.47 -27.17
N PRO A 493 -13.04 -8.23 -28.51
CA PRO A 493 -12.34 -7.12 -29.14
C PRO A 493 -12.66 -5.73 -28.57
N SER A 494 -13.94 -5.43 -28.31
CA SER A 494 -14.34 -4.13 -27.73
C SER A 494 -13.71 -3.90 -26.36
N ILE A 495 -13.56 -4.95 -25.56
CA ILE A 495 -12.97 -4.89 -24.22
C ILE A 495 -11.45 -4.71 -24.31
N GLN A 496 -10.79 -5.33 -25.29
CA GLN A 496 -9.38 -5.05 -25.55
C GLN A 496 -9.16 -3.58 -25.92
N ASP A 497 -10.04 -3.03 -26.76
CA ASP A 497 -9.96 -1.62 -27.13
C ASP A 497 -10.26 -0.69 -25.95
N ALA A 498 -11.19 -1.06 -25.07
CA ALA A 498 -11.42 -0.35 -23.81
C ALA A 498 -10.14 -0.31 -22.97
N TRP A 499 -9.49 -1.46 -22.74
CA TRP A 499 -8.27 -1.54 -21.92
C TRP A 499 -7.06 -0.81 -22.52
N LYS A 500 -6.96 -0.71 -23.86
CA LYS A 500 -5.95 0.16 -24.50
C LYS A 500 -6.17 1.64 -24.16
N ILE A 501 -7.43 2.07 -24.07
CA ILE A 501 -7.75 3.44 -23.64
C ILE A 501 -7.44 3.62 -22.16
N LEU A 502 -7.82 2.66 -21.31
CA LEU A 502 -7.53 2.71 -19.87
C LEU A 502 -6.03 2.76 -19.58
N HIS A 503 -5.24 1.98 -20.34
CA HIS A 503 -3.77 2.06 -20.32
C HIS A 503 -3.28 3.48 -20.58
N GLN A 504 -3.72 4.11 -21.67
CA GLN A 504 -3.28 5.44 -22.08
C GLN A 504 -3.80 6.58 -21.20
N THR A 505 -4.78 6.31 -20.32
CA THR A 505 -5.45 7.32 -19.50
C THR A 505 -5.20 7.05 -18.00
N LEU A 506 -6.05 6.25 -17.36
CA LEU A 506 -6.03 5.97 -15.92
C LEU A 506 -4.69 5.36 -15.47
N TYR A 507 -4.13 4.47 -16.28
CA TYR A 507 -2.97 3.64 -15.90
C TYR A 507 -1.63 4.11 -16.48
N ASN A 508 -1.59 5.33 -17.04
CA ASN A 508 -0.36 5.96 -17.52
C ASN A 508 -0.31 7.43 -17.09
N CYS A 509 -0.43 7.67 -15.79
CA CYS A 509 -0.12 8.97 -15.20
C CYS A 509 1.40 9.23 -15.29
N THR A 510 1.80 10.48 -15.52
CA THR A 510 3.22 10.87 -15.70
C THR A 510 3.56 12.24 -15.12
N ASP A 511 2.69 12.83 -14.29
CA ASP A 511 2.89 14.19 -13.76
C ASP A 511 3.78 14.24 -12.50
N GLY A 512 4.11 13.08 -11.92
CA GLY A 512 4.95 12.97 -10.73
C GLY A 512 4.23 13.33 -9.43
N LEU A 513 2.90 13.47 -9.44
CA LEU A 513 2.10 13.80 -8.26
C LEU A 513 1.69 12.55 -7.48
N MET A 514 1.52 12.74 -6.16
CA MET A 514 0.95 11.72 -5.28
C MET A 514 -0.57 11.64 -5.49
N ASP A 515 -1.07 10.47 -5.87
CA ASP A 515 -2.51 10.28 -6.07
C ASP A 515 -3.20 9.90 -4.76
N LYS A 516 -3.83 10.90 -4.14
CA LYS A 516 -4.74 10.73 -3.00
C LYS A 516 -6.15 11.02 -3.52
N ASN A 517 -7.08 10.08 -3.37
CA ASN A 517 -8.44 10.30 -3.85
C ASN A 517 -9.10 11.47 -3.09
N ARG A 518 -9.30 12.56 -3.82
CA ARG A 518 -9.96 13.80 -3.36
C ARG A 518 -11.24 14.09 -4.15
N ASP A 519 -11.84 13.09 -4.80
CA ASP A 519 -13.14 13.24 -5.43
C ASP A 519 -14.15 13.79 -4.41
N VAL A 520 -15.00 14.71 -4.86
CA VAL A 520 -15.82 15.52 -3.96
C VAL A 520 -16.82 14.69 -3.14
N ILE A 521 -17.25 13.53 -3.65
CA ILE A 521 -18.14 12.62 -2.91
C ILE A 521 -17.45 12.16 -1.62
N VAL A 522 -16.18 11.77 -1.71
CA VAL A 522 -15.44 11.14 -0.61
C VAL A 522 -14.61 12.11 0.22
N SER A 523 -14.32 13.29 -0.33
CA SER A 523 -13.55 14.36 0.33
C SER A 523 -14.26 15.70 0.15
N PHE A 524 -15.46 15.82 0.73
CA PHE A 524 -16.29 17.01 0.60
C PHE A 524 -15.58 18.25 1.21
N PRO A 525 -15.58 19.42 0.54
CA PRO A 525 -14.84 20.60 1.00
C PRO A 525 -15.26 21.03 2.40
N ASP A 526 -14.27 21.42 3.23
CA ASP A 526 -14.48 22.03 4.56
C ASP A 526 -14.32 23.58 4.54
N VAL A 527 -14.95 24.24 3.55
CA VAL A 527 -14.74 25.68 3.27
C VAL A 527 -16.02 26.42 2.91
N ASP A 528 -16.02 27.75 2.97
CA ASP A 528 -17.10 28.57 2.39
C ASP A 528 -17.13 28.36 0.86
N PRO A 529 -18.29 28.08 0.23
CA PRO A 529 -18.37 27.92 -1.22
C PRO A 529 -17.89 29.15 -2.02
N ASN A 530 -17.85 30.35 -1.43
CA ASN A 530 -17.29 31.55 -2.04
C ASN A 530 -15.75 31.55 -2.09
N SER A 531 -15.05 30.73 -1.30
CA SER A 531 -13.59 30.60 -1.41
C SER A 531 -13.15 29.69 -2.56
N ILE A 532 -14.05 28.80 -3.01
CA ILE A 532 -13.77 27.83 -4.07
C ILE A 532 -13.63 28.54 -5.43
N PHE A 533 -12.50 28.36 -6.10
CA PHE A 533 -12.28 28.92 -7.43
C PHE A 533 -13.02 28.11 -8.49
N THR A 534 -13.96 28.76 -9.17
CA THR A 534 -14.64 28.22 -10.35
C THR A 534 -14.10 28.92 -11.60
N SER A 535 -14.04 28.23 -12.74
CA SER A 535 -13.60 28.80 -14.02
C SER A 535 -14.41 30.04 -14.44
N SER A 536 -15.63 30.20 -13.92
CA SER A 536 -16.47 31.40 -14.04
C SER A 536 -15.84 32.70 -13.48
N ARG A 537 -14.84 32.63 -12.59
CA ARG A 537 -14.12 33.83 -12.08
C ARG A 537 -13.06 34.39 -13.05
N LEU A 538 -12.69 33.67 -14.12
CA LEU A 538 -11.78 34.18 -15.16
C LEU A 538 -12.46 35.21 -16.11
N SER A 539 -13.78 35.36 -16.02
CA SER A 539 -14.58 36.22 -16.91
C SER A 539 -14.77 37.65 -16.41
N LEU A 540 -14.24 38.00 -15.23
CA LEU A 540 -14.32 39.37 -14.70
C LEU A 540 -13.08 40.16 -15.13
N PRO A 541 -13.23 41.27 -15.89
CA PRO A 541 -12.10 42.11 -16.26
C PRO A 541 -11.57 42.84 -15.01
N GLY A 542 -10.44 42.38 -14.47
CA GLY A 542 -9.75 43.07 -13.38
C GLY A 542 -8.86 42.23 -12.46
N SER A 543 -8.91 40.90 -12.52
CA SER A 543 -8.09 40.04 -11.64
C SER A 543 -6.67 39.83 -12.20
N ARG A 544 -5.66 40.28 -11.46
CA ARG A 544 -4.23 40.13 -11.78
C ARG A 544 -3.87 38.64 -11.83
N ARG A 545 -3.16 38.24 -12.90
CA ARG A 545 -2.43 36.96 -12.98
C ARG A 545 -1.50 36.85 -11.77
N VAL A 546 -1.83 35.98 -10.82
CA VAL A 546 -0.90 35.52 -9.79
C VAL A 546 -0.20 34.28 -10.33
N THR A 547 1.11 34.37 -10.43
CA THR A 547 2.03 33.32 -10.87
C THR A 547 1.98 32.10 -9.95
N LEU A 548 1.82 30.92 -10.55
CA LEU A 548 2.00 29.60 -9.94
C LEU A 548 3.47 29.42 -9.53
N SER A 549 3.74 29.65 -8.25
CA SER A 549 4.95 29.17 -7.57
C SER A 549 4.67 29.18 -6.08
N ARG A 550 4.45 27.98 -5.53
CA ARG A 550 4.69 27.62 -4.12
C ARG A 550 4.36 26.14 -3.92
N ALA A 551 5.34 25.30 -4.20
CA ALA A 551 5.55 24.11 -3.38
C ALA A 551 6.06 24.58 -2.01
N VAL A 552 5.69 23.86 -0.96
CA VAL A 552 5.92 24.15 0.47
C VAL A 552 4.95 25.18 1.07
N ASP A 553 3.72 24.75 1.31
CA ASP A 553 2.92 25.12 2.50
C ASP A 553 1.69 24.20 2.61
N GLU A 554 1.88 22.94 3.05
CA GLU A 554 0.77 22.01 3.37
C GLU A 554 0.12 22.28 4.75
N GLN A 555 0.33 23.46 5.34
CA GLN A 555 -0.21 23.81 6.66
C GLN A 555 -1.52 24.62 6.67
N ASN A 556 -2.11 24.94 5.52
CA ASN A 556 -3.48 25.48 5.48
C ASN A 556 -4.50 24.36 5.17
N SER A 557 -4.96 23.67 6.21
CA SER A 557 -5.98 22.60 6.15
C SER A 557 -7.39 23.04 5.70
N TYR A 558 -7.53 24.31 5.33
CA TYR A 558 -8.78 24.98 4.98
C TYR A 558 -8.81 25.53 3.53
N ASP A 559 -7.88 25.13 2.67
CA ASP A 559 -7.99 25.40 1.24
C ASP A 559 -8.64 24.23 0.49
N TYR A 560 -9.48 24.53 -0.50
CA TYR A 560 -10.09 23.49 -1.34
C TYR A 560 -9.05 22.92 -2.30
N THR A 561 -8.63 21.68 -2.05
CA THR A 561 -7.81 20.91 -2.99
C THR A 561 -8.70 20.36 -4.09
N HIS A 562 -8.44 20.76 -5.35
CA HIS A 562 -9.16 20.21 -6.48
C HIS A 562 -8.86 18.70 -6.64
N PRO A 563 -9.87 17.86 -6.96
CA PRO A 563 -9.65 16.46 -7.26
C PRO A 563 -8.63 16.29 -8.40
N HIS A 564 -7.72 15.35 -8.25
CA HIS A 564 -6.70 15.06 -9.25
C HIS A 564 -7.35 14.54 -10.56
N LEU A 565 -6.87 15.05 -11.70
CA LEU A 565 -7.33 14.63 -13.03
C LEU A 565 -6.21 14.83 -14.06
N TRP A 566 -5.54 13.74 -14.44
CA TRP A 566 -4.43 13.72 -15.40
C TRP A 566 -4.83 13.20 -16.78
N TYR A 567 -6.10 12.87 -16.99
CA TYR A 567 -6.60 12.20 -18.19
C TYR A 567 -7.91 12.82 -18.71
N SER A 568 -8.25 12.48 -19.95
CA SER A 568 -9.52 12.88 -20.57
C SER A 568 -10.69 12.03 -20.07
N THR A 569 -11.66 12.66 -19.40
CA THR A 569 -12.87 11.97 -18.92
C THR A 569 -13.71 11.40 -20.06
N SER A 570 -13.75 12.06 -21.22
CA SER A 570 -14.50 11.55 -22.39
C SER A 570 -13.91 10.26 -22.95
N GLU A 571 -12.59 10.10 -22.91
CA GLU A 571 -11.93 8.86 -23.34
C GLU A 571 -12.22 7.72 -22.37
N VAL A 572 -12.24 7.99 -21.06
CA VAL A 572 -12.63 6.99 -20.05
C VAL A 572 -14.11 6.61 -20.17
N ILE A 573 -15.01 7.56 -20.46
CA ILE A 573 -16.41 7.28 -20.76
C ILE A 573 -16.54 6.41 -22.03
N ARG A 574 -15.72 6.68 -23.05
CA ARG A 574 -15.65 5.84 -24.27
C ARG A 574 -15.18 4.43 -23.97
N ALA A 575 -14.17 4.26 -23.10
CA ALA A 575 -13.73 2.95 -22.63
C ALA A 575 -14.84 2.21 -21.88
N LEU A 576 -15.58 2.90 -21.00
CA LEU A 576 -16.72 2.34 -20.29
C LEU A 576 -17.82 1.86 -21.25
N HIS A 577 -18.15 2.65 -22.27
CA HIS A 577 -19.10 2.26 -23.30
C HIS A 577 -18.69 0.96 -24.00
N LEU A 578 -17.42 0.84 -24.39
CA LEU A 578 -16.88 -0.38 -25.00
C LEU A 578 -16.91 -1.59 -24.06
N LEU A 579 -16.65 -1.36 -22.77
CA LEU A 579 -16.69 -2.38 -21.73
C LEU A 579 -18.12 -2.91 -21.51
N ILE A 580 -19.12 -2.02 -21.50
CA ILE A 580 -20.55 -2.38 -21.40
C ILE A 580 -21.03 -3.08 -22.67
N ALA A 581 -20.63 -2.60 -23.85
CA ALA A 581 -21.03 -3.16 -25.14
C ALA A 581 -20.53 -4.60 -25.34
N GLY A 582 -19.35 -4.93 -24.80
CA GLY A 582 -18.82 -6.31 -24.80
C GLY A 582 -19.31 -7.17 -23.63
N GLY A 583 -20.06 -6.61 -22.69
CA GLY A 583 -20.28 -7.17 -21.37
C GLY A 583 -21.14 -8.43 -21.31
N ASP A 584 -22.11 -8.57 -22.21
CA ASP A 584 -23.00 -9.73 -22.22
C ASP A 584 -22.23 -11.05 -22.46
N GLN A 585 -21.02 -10.96 -23.04
CA GLN A 585 -20.15 -12.12 -23.27
C GLN A 585 -19.34 -12.53 -22.04
N LEU A 586 -19.30 -11.69 -20.99
CA LEU A 586 -18.46 -11.83 -19.80
C LEU A 586 -19.24 -11.69 -18.48
N SER A 587 -20.57 -11.63 -18.49
CA SER A 587 -21.38 -11.41 -17.28
C SER A 587 -21.10 -12.42 -16.16
N GLU A 588 -20.73 -13.65 -16.51
CA GLU A 588 -20.39 -14.71 -15.56
C GLU A 588 -19.00 -14.51 -14.90
N SER A 589 -18.10 -13.77 -15.54
CA SER A 589 -16.76 -13.50 -15.01
C SER A 589 -16.84 -12.52 -13.84
N SER A 590 -16.43 -12.96 -12.65
CA SER A 590 -16.39 -12.11 -11.45
C SER A 590 -15.41 -10.94 -11.62
N THR A 591 -14.25 -11.17 -12.22
CA THR A 591 -13.24 -10.14 -12.50
C THR A 591 -13.75 -9.09 -13.49
N TYR A 592 -14.52 -9.48 -14.51
CA TYR A 592 -15.21 -8.53 -15.39
C TYR A 592 -16.24 -7.70 -14.62
N ARG A 593 -17.07 -8.34 -13.79
CA ARG A 593 -18.07 -7.65 -12.96
C ARG A 593 -17.43 -6.64 -12.00
N TYR A 594 -16.29 -6.98 -11.40
CA TYR A 594 -15.50 -6.04 -10.60
C TYR A 594 -15.06 -4.83 -11.43
N ASP A 595 -14.43 -5.06 -12.59
CA ASP A 595 -13.84 -3.97 -13.39
C ASP A 595 -14.90 -3.05 -14.00
N VAL A 596 -16.06 -3.56 -14.40
CA VAL A 596 -17.15 -2.72 -14.93
C VAL A 596 -17.78 -1.86 -13.83
N VAL A 597 -17.88 -2.37 -12.59
CA VAL A 597 -18.32 -1.58 -11.44
C VAL A 597 -17.31 -0.48 -11.13
N ASP A 598 -16.02 -0.80 -11.05
CA ASP A 598 -14.97 0.17 -10.73
C ASP A 598 -14.86 1.28 -11.79
N LEU A 599 -14.89 0.92 -13.08
CA LEU A 599 -14.84 1.90 -14.17
C LEU A 599 -16.09 2.78 -14.23
N THR A 600 -17.26 2.20 -13.96
CA THR A 600 -18.51 2.98 -13.87
C THR A 600 -18.43 3.96 -12.69
N ARG A 601 -17.97 3.51 -11.52
CA ARG A 601 -17.75 4.35 -10.34
C ARG A 601 -16.77 5.48 -10.66
N GLN A 602 -15.62 5.19 -11.28
CA GLN A 602 -14.63 6.20 -11.66
C GLN A 602 -15.24 7.28 -12.55
N ALA A 603 -15.97 6.88 -13.61
CA ALA A 603 -16.59 7.83 -14.53
C ALA A 603 -17.65 8.70 -13.84
N LEU A 604 -18.48 8.11 -12.98
CA LEU A 604 -19.50 8.83 -12.22
C LEU A 604 -18.91 9.74 -11.13
N ALA A 605 -17.80 9.35 -10.49
CA ALA A 605 -17.10 10.18 -9.51
C ALA A 605 -16.55 11.46 -10.16
N LYS A 606 -15.91 11.34 -11.34
CA LYS A 606 -15.47 12.54 -12.09
C LYS A 606 -16.64 13.38 -12.61
N TYR A 607 -17.77 12.76 -12.96
CA TYR A 607 -19.00 13.50 -13.25
C TYR A 607 -19.54 14.25 -12.02
N ALA A 608 -19.46 13.66 -10.82
CA ALA A 608 -19.85 14.30 -9.58
C ALA A 608 -18.97 15.53 -9.26
N ASN A 609 -17.66 15.45 -9.52
CA ASN A 609 -16.75 16.60 -9.39
C ASN A 609 -17.19 17.77 -10.28
N HIS A 610 -17.53 17.49 -11.55
CA HIS A 610 -18.04 18.51 -12.46
C HIS A 610 -19.36 19.12 -11.96
N LEU A 611 -20.32 18.27 -11.57
CA LEU A 611 -21.62 18.71 -11.08
C LEU A 611 -21.49 19.57 -9.82
N PHE A 612 -20.57 19.24 -8.92
CA PHE A 612 -20.30 20.06 -7.73
C PHE A 612 -19.77 21.45 -8.10
N VAL A 613 -18.84 21.56 -9.05
CA VAL A 613 -18.35 22.85 -9.55
C VAL A 613 -19.51 23.69 -10.13
N GLU A 614 -20.46 23.07 -10.82
CA GLU A 614 -21.68 23.77 -11.28
C GLU A 614 -22.56 24.26 -10.12
N VAL A 615 -22.71 23.46 -9.05
CA VAL A 615 -23.45 23.88 -7.84
C VAL A 615 -22.79 25.10 -7.20
N VAL A 616 -21.47 25.08 -7.05
CA VAL A 616 -20.70 26.20 -6.51
C VAL A 616 -20.83 27.43 -7.40
N GLY A 617 -20.72 27.29 -8.73
CA GLY A 617 -20.92 28.39 -9.67
C GLY A 617 -22.31 29.01 -9.59
N ALA A 618 -23.36 28.19 -9.47
CA ALA A 618 -24.73 28.66 -9.29
C ALA A 618 -24.92 29.43 -7.98
N TYR A 619 -24.29 28.96 -6.90
CA TYR A 619 -24.34 29.64 -5.60
C TYR A 619 -23.61 30.98 -5.63
N GLN A 620 -22.42 31.03 -6.22
CA GLN A 620 -21.65 32.27 -6.41
C GLN A 620 -22.40 33.29 -7.28
N ALA A 621 -23.29 32.83 -8.17
CA ALA A 621 -24.16 33.67 -8.98
C ALA A 621 -25.49 34.06 -8.29
N GLY A 622 -25.76 33.59 -7.08
CA GLY A 622 -27.02 33.83 -6.37
C GLY A 622 -28.23 33.06 -6.93
N ASP A 623 -28.02 32.04 -7.77
CA ASP A 623 -29.10 31.30 -8.42
C ASP A 623 -29.57 30.11 -7.56
N LEU A 624 -30.47 30.42 -6.62
CA LEU A 624 -31.08 29.43 -5.74
C LEU A 624 -31.80 28.28 -6.50
N ARG A 625 -32.40 28.57 -7.67
CA ARG A 625 -33.10 27.53 -8.44
C ARG A 625 -32.12 26.52 -9.01
N SER A 626 -31.00 27.00 -9.56
CA SER A 626 -29.95 26.13 -10.07
C SER A 626 -29.24 25.37 -8.97
N VAL A 627 -28.90 26.01 -7.84
CA VAL A 627 -28.33 25.31 -6.66
C VAL A 627 -29.24 24.16 -6.23
N ARG A 628 -30.54 24.41 -6.07
CA ARG A 628 -31.52 23.39 -5.66
C ARG A 628 -31.66 22.25 -6.67
N ARG A 629 -31.63 22.53 -7.97
CA ARG A 629 -31.74 21.52 -9.02
C ARG A 629 -30.48 20.65 -9.10
N LEU A 630 -29.31 21.28 -9.12
CA LEU A 630 -28.02 20.62 -9.29
C LEU A 630 -27.64 19.82 -8.04
N SER A 631 -27.85 20.35 -6.83
CA SER A 631 -27.63 19.61 -5.57
C SER A 631 -28.50 18.35 -5.47
N ARG A 632 -29.77 18.40 -5.88
CA ARG A 632 -30.62 17.19 -5.95
C ARG A 632 -30.10 16.17 -6.96
N LYS A 633 -29.59 16.63 -8.11
CA LYS A 633 -28.96 15.75 -9.10
C LYS A 633 -27.71 15.08 -8.53
N PHE A 634 -26.92 15.82 -7.74
CA PHE A 634 -25.72 15.30 -7.07
C PHE A 634 -26.09 14.24 -6.03
N LEU A 635 -27.04 14.52 -5.14
CA LEU A 635 -27.47 13.56 -4.13
C LEU A 635 -28.08 12.29 -4.76
N GLY A 636 -28.88 12.44 -5.82
CA GLY A 636 -29.41 11.29 -6.56
C GLY A 636 -28.32 10.48 -7.25
N LEU A 637 -27.24 11.11 -7.73
CA LEU A 637 -26.05 10.41 -8.26
C LEU A 637 -25.33 9.61 -7.17
N VAL A 638 -25.21 10.16 -5.95
CA VAL A 638 -24.61 9.44 -4.80
C VAL A 638 -25.44 8.21 -4.44
N ASP A 639 -26.77 8.32 -4.38
CA ASP A 639 -27.67 7.20 -4.09
C ASP A 639 -27.60 6.09 -5.16
N ASP A 640 -27.49 6.50 -6.42
CA ASP A 640 -27.37 5.61 -7.56
C ASP A 640 -26.01 4.89 -7.59
N MET A 641 -24.94 5.61 -7.26
CA MET A 641 -23.60 5.03 -7.14
C MET A 641 -23.52 4.04 -5.97
N ASP A 642 -24.21 4.28 -4.86
CA ASP A 642 -24.33 3.31 -3.76
C ASP A 642 -24.96 1.98 -4.23
N THR A 643 -25.94 2.06 -5.14
CA THR A 643 -26.58 0.89 -5.77
C THR A 643 -25.62 0.15 -6.71
N LEU A 644 -24.81 0.89 -7.46
CA LEU A 644 -23.75 0.31 -8.30
C LEU A 644 -22.76 -0.48 -7.45
N LEU A 645 -22.24 0.13 -6.38
CA LEU A 645 -21.26 -0.51 -5.50
C LEU A 645 -21.85 -1.74 -4.80
N ALA A 646 -23.14 -1.75 -4.50
CA ALA A 646 -23.83 -2.90 -3.92
C ALA A 646 -23.80 -4.15 -4.83
N SER A 647 -23.54 -4.00 -6.13
CA SER A 647 -23.62 -5.08 -7.13
C SER A 647 -22.40 -6.00 -7.20
N HIS A 648 -21.38 -5.77 -6.37
CA HIS A 648 -20.20 -6.63 -6.31
C HIS A 648 -19.59 -6.66 -4.89
N ASP A 649 -19.15 -7.85 -4.45
CA ASP A 649 -18.69 -8.08 -3.06
C ASP A 649 -17.46 -7.24 -2.68
N GLY A 650 -16.64 -6.86 -3.67
CA GLY A 650 -15.45 -6.02 -3.48
C GLY A 650 -15.71 -4.55 -3.10
N PHE A 651 -16.96 -4.10 -3.04
CA PHE A 651 -17.30 -2.70 -2.75
C PHE A 651 -18.32 -2.54 -1.62
N LEU A 652 -18.28 -3.41 -0.61
CA LEU A 652 -19.24 -3.41 0.50
C LEU A 652 -18.59 -2.96 1.82
N LEU A 653 -19.28 -2.11 2.58
CA LEU A 653 -18.85 -1.73 3.93
C LEU A 653 -19.05 -2.87 4.96
N GLY A 654 -20.09 -3.69 4.77
CA GLY A 654 -20.48 -4.73 5.73
C GLY A 654 -19.34 -5.70 6.10
N PRO A 655 -18.62 -6.28 5.13
CA PRO A 655 -17.51 -7.19 5.42
C PRO A 655 -16.43 -6.56 6.31
N TRP A 656 -16.10 -5.27 6.11
CA TRP A 656 -15.13 -4.55 6.94
C TRP A 656 -15.59 -4.45 8.40
N LEU A 657 -16.84 -4.06 8.62
CA LEU A 657 -17.39 -3.89 9.97
C LEU A 657 -17.66 -5.22 10.68
N GLU A 658 -18.14 -6.24 9.97
CA GLU A 658 -18.34 -7.57 10.57
C GLU A 658 -17.01 -8.24 10.91
N SER A 659 -15.98 -8.08 10.09
CA SER A 659 -14.64 -8.60 10.40
C SER A 659 -14.10 -8.00 11.70
N ALA A 660 -14.24 -6.67 11.89
CA ALA A 660 -13.85 -6.01 13.12
C ALA A 660 -14.60 -6.56 14.35
N LYS A 661 -15.92 -6.70 14.24
CA LYS A 661 -16.76 -7.22 15.32
C LYS A 661 -16.50 -8.69 15.65
N ASN A 662 -16.16 -9.51 14.67
CA ASN A 662 -15.91 -10.94 14.86
C ASN A 662 -14.65 -11.24 15.69
N LEU A 663 -13.72 -10.30 15.79
CA LEU A 663 -12.55 -10.43 16.65
C LEU A 663 -12.85 -10.11 18.13
N ALA A 664 -13.94 -9.39 18.42
CA ALA A 664 -14.30 -9.01 19.78
C ALA A 664 -14.75 -10.21 20.62
N GLN A 665 -14.40 -10.21 21.91
CA GLN A 665 -14.84 -11.24 22.87
C GLN A 665 -16.07 -10.86 23.69
N ASP A 666 -16.42 -9.58 23.71
CA ASP A 666 -17.55 -9.05 24.46
C ASP A 666 -18.16 -7.82 23.76
N ASP A 667 -19.29 -7.33 24.27
CA ASP A 667 -20.01 -6.20 23.69
C ASP A 667 -19.25 -4.86 23.77
N GLN A 668 -18.34 -4.69 24.74
CA GLN A 668 -17.54 -3.48 24.85
C GLN A 668 -16.47 -3.45 23.77
N GLN A 669 -15.74 -4.55 23.61
CA GLN A 669 -14.78 -4.75 22.51
C GLN A 669 -15.48 -4.62 21.15
N ARG A 670 -16.66 -5.22 21.00
CA ARG A 670 -17.43 -5.15 19.75
C ARG A 670 -17.73 -3.70 19.35
N LYS A 671 -18.17 -2.87 20.30
CA LYS A 671 -18.41 -1.43 20.08
C LYS A 671 -17.12 -0.68 19.78
N GLN A 672 -16.04 -0.95 20.52
CA GLN A 672 -14.74 -0.31 20.32
C GLN A 672 -14.17 -0.63 18.93
N PHE A 673 -14.15 -1.89 18.53
CA PHE A 673 -13.59 -2.33 17.26
C PHE A 673 -14.41 -1.82 16.08
N GLU A 674 -15.75 -1.84 16.17
CA GLU A 674 -16.60 -1.21 15.15
C GLU A 674 -16.37 0.30 15.07
N TRP A 675 -16.23 0.99 16.20
CA TRP A 675 -15.89 2.43 16.22
C TRP A 675 -14.53 2.67 15.57
N ASN A 676 -13.50 1.89 15.91
CA ASN A 676 -12.17 1.97 15.28
C ASN A 676 -12.27 1.79 13.76
N ALA A 677 -12.99 0.77 13.31
CA ALA A 677 -13.18 0.44 11.89
C ALA A 677 -13.90 1.57 11.12
N ARG A 678 -14.90 2.21 11.73
CA ARG A 678 -15.63 3.34 11.14
C ARG A 678 -14.79 4.62 11.16
N THR A 679 -14.12 4.89 12.26
CA THR A 679 -13.34 6.12 12.46
C THR A 679 -12.18 6.19 11.49
N GLN A 680 -11.42 5.11 11.31
CA GLN A 680 -10.27 5.08 10.41
C GLN A 680 -10.61 5.49 8.95
N ILE A 681 -11.78 5.10 8.46
CA ILE A 681 -12.22 5.36 7.07
C ILE A 681 -13.03 6.66 6.93
N THR A 682 -13.15 7.46 7.99
CA THR A 682 -13.95 8.71 8.04
C THR A 682 -13.18 9.85 8.72
N MET A 683 -13.54 10.25 9.96
CA MET A 683 -12.87 11.36 10.67
C MET A 683 -11.40 11.07 11.00
N TRP A 684 -11.03 9.80 11.10
CA TRP A 684 -9.68 9.31 11.38
C TRP A 684 -9.16 9.63 12.79
N PHE A 685 -9.00 10.92 13.13
CA PHE A 685 -8.41 11.36 14.40
C PHE A 685 -9.38 12.16 15.28
N ASP A 686 -8.83 12.86 16.27
CA ASP A 686 -9.55 13.77 17.15
C ASP A 686 -10.21 14.92 16.39
N ASN A 687 -11.30 15.42 16.98
CA ASN A 687 -12.07 16.57 16.52
C ASN A 687 -12.66 17.32 17.72
N THR A 688 -13.21 18.51 17.45
CA THR A 688 -14.03 19.27 18.41
C THR A 688 -15.45 19.38 17.87
N ASP A 689 -16.33 20.08 18.59
CA ASP A 689 -17.69 20.33 18.12
C ASP A 689 -17.71 21.14 16.81
N ASP A 690 -16.64 21.85 16.44
CA ASP A 690 -16.59 22.82 15.35
C ASP A 690 -15.33 22.77 14.47
N GLU A 691 -14.37 21.91 14.78
CA GLU A 691 -13.17 21.65 13.98
C GLU A 691 -13.03 20.15 13.76
N ALA A 692 -12.98 19.76 12.49
CA ALA A 692 -12.76 18.37 12.12
C ALA A 692 -11.28 18.00 12.19
N SER A 693 -11.01 16.70 12.24
CA SER A 693 -9.66 16.19 12.14
C SER A 693 -8.94 16.70 10.89
N LEU A 694 -7.64 16.94 11.03
CA LEU A 694 -6.74 17.24 9.91
C LEU A 694 -6.54 16.02 8.98
N LEU A 695 -6.85 14.81 9.47
CA LEU A 695 -6.78 13.55 8.72
C LEU A 695 -8.15 13.06 8.24
N ARG A 696 -9.20 13.88 8.36
CA ARG A 696 -10.54 13.53 7.86
C ARG A 696 -10.48 13.07 6.40
N ASP A 697 -11.20 12.00 6.13
CA ASP A 697 -11.33 11.36 4.83
C ASP A 697 -10.00 10.92 4.21
N TYR A 698 -8.91 10.82 4.99
CA TYR A 698 -7.63 10.30 4.48
C TYR A 698 -7.76 8.85 4.01
N GLY A 699 -8.40 8.01 4.82
CA GLY A 699 -8.72 6.60 4.52
C GLY A 699 -10.08 6.39 3.85
N ASN A 700 -10.55 7.33 3.02
CA ASN A 700 -11.87 7.24 2.39
C ASN A 700 -12.06 5.98 1.51
N LYS A 701 -13.32 5.58 1.31
CA LYS A 701 -13.68 4.38 0.54
C LYS A 701 -14.93 4.61 -0.30
N TYR A 702 -14.93 4.08 -1.52
CA TYR A 702 -16.16 3.91 -2.32
C TYR A 702 -16.80 2.57 -2.02
N TRP A 703 -17.43 2.47 -0.84
CA TRP A 703 -18.18 1.29 -0.43
C TRP A 703 -19.67 1.57 -0.32
N SER A 704 -20.49 0.64 -0.81
CA SER A 704 -21.92 0.62 -0.58
C SER A 704 -22.21 0.61 0.92
N GLY A 705 -23.18 1.43 1.33
CA GLY A 705 -23.46 1.75 2.72
C GLY A 705 -22.82 3.06 3.16
N MET A 706 -21.58 3.37 2.74
CA MET A 706 -20.95 4.65 3.08
C MET A 706 -21.51 5.81 2.26
N LEU A 707 -21.83 5.60 0.98
CA LEU A 707 -22.34 6.67 0.12
C LEU A 707 -23.67 7.20 0.66
N ARG A 708 -24.63 6.31 0.94
CA ARG A 708 -25.92 6.70 1.55
C ARG A 708 -25.84 7.03 3.03
N GLY A 709 -24.99 6.32 3.78
CA GLY A 709 -24.94 6.42 5.23
C GLY A 709 -24.07 7.54 5.77
N TYR A 710 -23.08 8.00 5.01
CA TYR A 710 -22.06 8.96 5.47
C TYR A 710 -21.83 10.12 4.49
N TYR A 711 -21.42 9.84 3.26
CA TYR A 711 -21.02 10.89 2.30
C TYR A 711 -22.21 11.73 1.80
N GLY A 712 -23.31 11.09 1.40
CA GLY A 712 -24.54 11.74 0.94
C GLY A 712 -25.14 12.70 1.98
N PRO A 713 -25.33 12.27 3.24
CA PRO A 713 -25.79 13.16 4.31
C PRO A 713 -24.86 14.37 4.54
N ARG A 714 -23.53 14.21 4.51
CA ARG A 714 -22.58 15.33 4.61
C ARG A 714 -22.76 16.34 3.47
N ALA A 715 -22.86 15.85 2.23
CA ALA A 715 -23.13 16.71 1.07
C ALA A 715 -24.48 17.43 1.18
N ALA A 716 -25.52 16.74 1.66
CA ALA A 716 -26.85 17.32 1.85
C ALA A 716 -26.84 18.46 2.87
N VAL A 717 -26.10 18.31 3.96
CA VAL A 717 -25.91 19.36 4.97
C VAL A 717 -25.21 20.58 4.36
N TYR A 718 -24.16 20.41 3.55
CA TYR A 718 -23.54 21.55 2.86
C TYR A 718 -24.51 22.29 1.93
N PHE A 719 -25.23 21.55 1.08
CA PHE A 719 -26.19 22.16 0.15
C PHE A 719 -27.36 22.84 0.88
N LYS A 720 -27.79 22.30 2.03
CA LYS A 720 -28.77 22.94 2.91
C LYS A 720 -28.30 24.33 3.35
N PHE A 721 -27.07 24.45 3.85
CA PHE A 721 -26.53 25.74 4.27
C PHE A 721 -26.32 26.72 3.10
N MET A 722 -25.90 26.22 1.93
CA MET A 722 -25.85 27.05 0.71
C MET A 722 -27.22 27.62 0.35
N MET A 723 -28.27 26.80 0.37
CA MET A 723 -29.63 27.27 0.07
C MET A 723 -30.15 28.26 1.13
N GLN A 724 -29.91 28.00 2.42
CA GLN A 724 -30.34 28.89 3.50
C GLN A 724 -29.67 30.26 3.42
N SER A 725 -28.36 30.30 3.12
CA SER A 725 -27.61 31.55 2.90
C SER A 725 -28.26 32.38 1.77
N LEU A 726 -28.56 31.76 0.62
CA LEU A 726 -29.22 32.44 -0.50
C LEU A 726 -30.65 32.90 -0.18
N GLU A 727 -31.42 32.10 0.55
CA GLU A 727 -32.80 32.43 0.93
C GLU A 727 -32.87 33.62 1.90
N ARG A 728 -31.89 33.74 2.80
CA ARG A 728 -31.80 34.84 3.78
C ARG A 728 -31.05 36.06 3.25
N GLY A 729 -30.22 35.90 2.22
CA GLY A 729 -29.30 36.94 1.74
C GLY A 729 -28.13 37.17 2.70
N GLU A 730 -27.74 36.14 3.46
CA GLU A 730 -26.67 36.15 4.46
C GLU A 730 -25.47 35.34 3.97
N SER A 731 -24.31 35.45 4.63
CA SER A 731 -23.13 34.62 4.34
C SER A 731 -23.35 33.14 4.68
N PHE A 732 -22.52 32.26 4.13
CA PHE A 732 -22.50 30.85 4.52
C PHE A 732 -21.99 30.72 5.96
N GLU A 733 -22.83 30.19 6.85
CA GLU A 733 -22.50 30.01 8.28
C GLU A 733 -21.59 28.80 8.49
N VAL A 734 -20.29 28.94 8.16
CA VAL A 734 -19.29 27.86 8.23
C VAL A 734 -19.27 27.18 9.60
N GLY A 735 -19.35 27.94 10.69
CA GLY A 735 -19.29 27.40 12.05
C GLY A 735 -20.48 26.51 12.42
N GLU A 736 -21.71 26.92 12.06
CA GLU A 736 -22.91 26.11 12.31
C GLU A 736 -22.96 24.89 11.40
N TRP A 737 -22.55 25.06 10.14
CA TRP A 737 -22.43 23.94 9.22
C TRP A 737 -21.45 22.89 9.72
N ARG A 738 -20.27 23.31 10.20
CA ARG A 738 -19.25 22.43 10.81
C ARG A 738 -19.82 21.64 11.97
N ARG A 739 -20.49 22.31 12.90
CA ARG A 739 -21.18 21.66 14.03
C ARG A 739 -22.13 20.55 13.56
N GLU A 740 -22.94 20.82 12.54
CA GLU A 740 -23.93 19.86 12.07
C GLU A 740 -23.27 18.62 11.42
N TRP A 741 -22.30 18.80 10.52
CA TRP A 741 -21.71 17.65 9.83
C TRP A 741 -20.72 16.85 10.69
N ILE A 742 -20.02 17.51 11.64
CA ILE A 742 -19.16 16.82 12.61
C ILE A 742 -20.02 15.96 13.55
N THR A 743 -21.12 16.52 14.07
CA THR A 743 -22.08 15.76 14.90
C THR A 743 -22.59 14.54 14.16
N LEU A 744 -23.02 14.71 12.90
CA LEU A 744 -23.47 13.62 12.04
C LEU A 744 -22.40 12.53 11.87
N THR A 745 -21.14 12.91 11.71
CA THR A 745 -20.02 11.98 11.57
C THR A 745 -19.79 11.18 12.86
N ASN A 746 -19.74 11.87 14.01
CA ASN A 746 -19.51 11.24 15.30
C ASN A 746 -20.64 10.27 15.68
N GLU A 747 -21.89 10.62 15.34
CA GLU A 747 -23.05 9.73 15.51
C GLU A 747 -22.96 8.48 14.62
N TRP A 748 -22.55 8.63 13.35
CA TRP A 748 -22.34 7.52 12.43
C TRP A 748 -21.24 6.57 12.90
N GLN A 749 -20.12 7.11 13.41
CA GLN A 749 -19.01 6.32 13.95
C GLN A 749 -19.39 5.54 15.22
N SER A 750 -20.26 6.10 16.05
CA SER A 750 -20.72 5.50 17.30
C SER A 750 -21.75 4.36 17.12
N GLY A 751 -21.92 3.86 15.89
CA GLY A 751 -22.87 2.80 15.54
C GLY A 751 -24.13 3.28 14.82
N GLY A 752 -24.19 4.55 14.42
CA GLY A 752 -25.23 5.06 13.54
C GLY A 752 -25.26 4.34 12.18
N GLY A 753 -26.43 4.26 11.56
CA GLY A 753 -26.63 3.65 10.24
C GLY A 753 -27.01 2.16 10.22
N GLY A 754 -26.91 1.45 11.35
CA GLY A 754 -27.41 0.08 11.48
C GLY A 754 -26.49 -1.00 10.88
N VAL A 755 -27.08 -2.14 10.51
CA VAL A 755 -26.39 -3.31 9.94
C VAL A 755 -26.24 -3.14 8.42
N PHE A 756 -25.05 -3.40 7.89
CA PHE A 756 -24.75 -3.29 6.47
C PHE A 756 -24.64 -4.67 5.80
N PRO A 757 -25.07 -4.82 4.53
CA PRO A 757 -24.97 -6.10 3.82
C PRO A 757 -23.52 -6.60 3.67
N THR A 758 -23.32 -7.91 3.86
CA THR A 758 -22.03 -8.59 3.64
C THR A 758 -21.93 -9.33 2.31
N THR A 759 -23.00 -9.32 1.52
CA THR A 759 -23.08 -9.96 0.21
C THR A 759 -23.69 -8.98 -0.79
N SER A 760 -23.22 -9.04 -2.02
CA SER A 760 -23.70 -8.19 -3.10
C SER A 760 -25.15 -8.45 -3.49
N SER A 761 -25.76 -7.45 -4.10
CA SER A 761 -27.14 -7.49 -4.62
C SER A 761 -27.26 -6.67 -5.90
N GLY A 762 -28.13 -7.11 -6.82
CA GLY A 762 -28.27 -6.49 -8.14
C GLY A 762 -27.34 -7.10 -9.18
N ASP A 763 -27.29 -6.48 -10.36
CA ASP A 763 -26.52 -6.96 -11.51
C ASP A 763 -25.56 -5.88 -12.00
N ALA A 764 -24.26 -6.15 -11.88
CA ALA A 764 -23.19 -5.20 -12.19
C ALA A 764 -23.32 -4.60 -13.59
N LEU A 765 -23.52 -5.43 -14.62
CA LEU A 765 -23.57 -4.98 -16.01
C LEU A 765 -24.81 -4.12 -16.28
N ASN A 766 -25.99 -4.57 -15.86
CA ASN A 766 -27.24 -3.85 -16.09
C ASN A 766 -27.29 -2.55 -15.30
N THR A 767 -26.80 -2.53 -14.06
CA THR A 767 -26.69 -1.30 -13.26
C THR A 767 -25.70 -0.32 -13.91
N SER A 768 -24.52 -0.78 -14.36
CA SER A 768 -23.58 0.05 -15.11
C SER A 768 -24.18 0.62 -16.40
N ARG A 769 -24.91 -0.21 -17.17
CA ARG A 769 -25.60 0.21 -18.40
C ARG A 769 -26.65 1.29 -18.13
N TRP A 770 -27.47 1.11 -17.09
CA TRP A 770 -28.47 2.09 -16.68
C TRP A 770 -27.82 3.43 -16.28
N LEU A 771 -26.75 3.40 -15.49
CA LEU A 771 -26.08 4.63 -15.04
C LEU A 771 -25.33 5.35 -16.16
N TYR A 772 -24.72 4.61 -17.08
CA TYR A 772 -24.13 5.16 -18.29
C TYR A 772 -25.18 5.96 -19.10
N GLU A 773 -26.34 5.35 -19.35
CA GLU A 773 -27.45 6.00 -20.07
C GLU A 773 -27.99 7.22 -19.33
N LYS A 774 -28.10 7.15 -17.99
CA LYS A 774 -28.67 8.22 -17.17
C LYS A 774 -27.76 9.44 -17.04
N TYR A 775 -26.44 9.26 -16.96
CA TYR A 775 -25.51 10.33 -16.56
C TYR A 775 -24.44 10.66 -17.60
N LEU A 776 -23.97 9.69 -18.38
CA LEU A 776 -22.72 9.81 -19.13
C LEU A 776 -22.90 9.85 -20.65
N LYS A 777 -23.98 9.27 -21.18
CA LYS A 777 -24.20 9.18 -22.64
C LYS A 777 -24.25 10.54 -23.35
N GLU A 778 -24.84 11.55 -22.71
CA GLU A 778 -24.93 12.91 -23.26
C GLU A 778 -23.66 13.74 -23.01
N GLN A 779 -22.66 13.18 -22.30
CA GLN A 779 -21.34 13.80 -22.10
C GLN A 779 -20.37 13.42 -23.23
N TYR A 780 -20.79 12.52 -24.12
CA TYR A 780 -20.04 12.03 -25.29
C TYR A 780 -20.45 12.75 -26.58
#